data_AF-W5TS31-F1
#
_entry.id   AF-W5TS31-F1
#
_cell.length_a   1.000
_cell.length_b   1.000
_cell.length_c   1.000
_cell.angle_alpha   90.00
_cell.angle_beta   90.00
_cell.angle_gamma   90.00
#
_symmetry.space_group_name_H-M   'P 1'
#
loop_
_entity.id
_entity.type
_entity.pdbx_description
1 polymer ?
#
loop_
_entity_poly.entity_id
_entity_poly.type
_entity_poly.pdbx_seq_one_letter_code
_entity_poly.pdbx_strand_id
1 'polypeptide(L)'
;MGEHSGPTRPGSTNQLDRAESIERGNPMDIAALLAATGTGTPGTGTPGTGTPGTGTPGTGTPGTGTPGTGTPGTGTPGTGTPGTGTPGTGTPGTGTPGTGTPGTGTPGTGTPGTGTPGTGTPGTGTPGTGTPGTGTPGTGTPGTGTPGTGTPGTGTPGTGTPGTAPGADAGSPGPGTRQWDARTLANSIAAVAGRLIPGAAIDVDSDIFDSGATSVVAVEFVAEVAREHGVELTLDDVFADARPRALARRWLRANGFAVDDVAVAVGAAPAVTAPPVGGTVDPDTADTLAQILADVALADRLPFVGPPPRVAPRRILLTGATGFLGSHMLLDLLRHSDVHVVCLVRAEDEAAGLRRLGAALRGFHLPWSAEVRRRITVLPGDIRSPRLGLTDERWNALALEVDAIVGIAAAVDFLRGYSSLRQSNVLSTLTLAELAVTGTVKPLHHISSIAVFNEVGIDTIGEDDPVAHIDKLGAGYDQTKWAAEAALRRAREHGLVVTFLRPGGIGGHRETGAHNPHDLSSAMLAAISRFRTLPEFRCFNVASVDWVSRVAAAIVNEPGAWGYNYNLTGVAQTMDATVRETAVAGMPVRVQHWEQWRDEALHRIADDPIPELGFLALMLQSPGATDLIRGSLTAPPADSARTLAFVREHKLPQPLPYDSQSQQKTFERMAAAGVARLPQREDAPYLWFAESMEGLLGAPGEPADLPCSTALTLSITSMYQLVSERRVDVSGQLTCPRIHSEPLTVTDGELLVRPQQGVPWRTGGLEHPLMRYRLTLRDADGRTWWLHGEKTARARRDLWRQVRALRLEIGRTGEPAALTGEIVVPADTYLRDQVDGLHVDPNLPERQQRLARSIWLAWFGAEVGRGALQPVLRAAAELLDLRRGATGKELSR
;
A
#
# COMPACT_ATOMS: atom_id res chain seq x y z
N MET A 1 -39.74 -17.12 43.26
CA MET A 1 -41.06 -17.72 43.52
C MET A 1 -41.88 -17.58 42.24
N GLY A 2 -42.28 -18.62 41.49
CA GLY A 2 -41.78 -20.01 41.32
C GLY A 2 -41.58 -20.26 39.79
N GLU A 3 -40.91 -21.29 39.27
CA GLU A 3 -41.06 -22.75 39.51
C GLU A 3 -42.47 -23.27 39.16
N HIS A 4 -42.70 -24.29 38.32
CA HIS A 4 -41.91 -25.40 37.70
C HIS A 4 -42.49 -25.73 36.29
N SER A 5 -41.96 -26.55 35.36
CA SER A 5 -40.64 -27.19 35.06
C SER A 5 -40.70 -27.89 33.66
N GLY A 6 -39.61 -28.50 33.17
CA GLY A 6 -39.60 -29.46 32.02
C GLY A 6 -40.02 -30.90 32.43
N PRO A 7 -39.66 -31.99 31.70
CA PRO A 7 -38.73 -32.17 30.55
C PRO A 7 -39.44 -32.81 29.30
N THR A 8 -38.86 -33.34 28.20
CA THR A 8 -37.73 -34.28 27.95
C THR A 8 -37.29 -34.30 26.45
N ARG A 9 -36.21 -35.07 26.14
CA ARG A 9 -35.72 -35.50 24.80
C ARG A 9 -35.57 -37.04 24.85
N PRO A 10 -35.60 -37.84 23.75
CA PRO A 10 -34.39 -38.05 22.93
C PRO A 10 -34.62 -38.47 21.44
N GLY A 11 -33.53 -38.75 20.68
CA GLY A 11 -33.53 -39.44 19.38
C GLY A 11 -33.76 -38.55 18.14
N SER A 12 -32.93 -38.41 17.09
CA SER A 12 -31.70 -39.04 16.56
C SER A 12 -31.84 -40.17 15.50
N THR A 13 -31.97 -39.80 14.22
CA THR A 13 -31.26 -40.43 13.08
C THR A 13 -31.28 -39.57 11.82
N ASN A 14 -30.21 -39.69 11.01
CA ASN A 14 -30.06 -39.58 9.54
C ASN A 14 -31.29 -39.20 8.68
N GLN A 15 -31.19 -38.59 7.49
CA GLN A 15 -30.17 -37.88 6.68
C GLN A 15 -30.78 -37.84 5.25
N LEU A 16 -30.46 -36.83 4.43
CA LEU A 16 -30.47 -36.89 2.96
C LEU A 16 -31.70 -37.46 2.20
N ASP A 17 -32.45 -36.57 1.52
CA ASP A 17 -32.71 -36.82 0.09
C ASP A 17 -32.76 -35.49 -0.71
N ARG A 18 -32.30 -35.59 -1.97
CA ARG A 18 -32.39 -34.70 -3.14
C ARG A 18 -32.58 -33.18 -2.98
N ALA A 19 -31.58 -32.47 -3.51
CA ALA A 19 -31.81 -31.52 -4.60
C ALA A 19 -31.21 -32.09 -5.91
N GLU A 20 -31.93 -32.07 -7.04
CA GLU A 20 -31.35 -32.40 -8.36
C GLU A 20 -32.17 -31.79 -9.53
N SER A 21 -31.73 -30.65 -10.06
CA SER A 21 -31.99 -30.15 -11.43
C SER A 21 -30.95 -29.04 -11.76
N ILE A 22 -30.14 -29.01 -12.83
CA ILE A 22 -30.20 -29.55 -14.22
C ILE A 22 -31.25 -28.78 -15.05
N GLU A 23 -30.95 -28.04 -16.14
CA GLU A 23 -29.70 -27.62 -16.82
C GLU A 23 -30.03 -26.35 -17.69
N ARG A 24 -29.32 -25.79 -18.69
CA ARG A 24 -28.17 -26.14 -19.57
C ARG A 24 -27.50 -24.85 -20.09
N GLY A 25 -26.21 -24.87 -20.48
CA GLY A 25 -25.57 -23.79 -21.25
C GLY A 25 -24.09 -24.07 -21.55
N ASN A 26 -23.70 -24.19 -22.83
CA ASN A 26 -22.44 -24.86 -23.23
C ASN A 26 -21.29 -23.89 -23.59
N PRO A 27 -20.01 -24.20 -23.26
CA PRO A 27 -18.83 -23.43 -23.67
C PRO A 27 -18.22 -23.92 -25.02
N MET A 28 -17.09 -23.30 -25.39
CA MET A 28 -16.27 -23.37 -26.64
C MET A 28 -16.56 -22.19 -27.59
N ASP A 29 -15.58 -21.38 -27.99
CA ASP A 29 -14.40 -21.82 -28.73
C ASP A 29 -13.12 -20.98 -28.42
N ILE A 30 -11.96 -21.65 -28.30
CA ILE A 30 -10.62 -21.03 -28.24
C ILE A 30 -9.70 -21.88 -29.13
N ALA A 31 -9.82 -21.69 -30.44
CA ALA A 31 -9.09 -22.44 -31.47
C ALA A 31 -8.51 -21.53 -32.57
N ALA A 32 -7.80 -20.47 -32.18
CA ALA A 32 -7.09 -19.61 -33.12
C ALA A 32 -5.75 -19.08 -32.55
N LEU A 33 -4.81 -18.83 -33.48
CA LEU A 33 -3.59 -18.03 -33.30
C LEU A 33 -2.41 -18.63 -32.49
N LEU A 34 -1.76 -19.67 -33.04
CA LEU A 34 -0.33 -19.93 -32.83
C LEU A 34 0.36 -20.41 -34.13
N ALA A 35 1.01 -19.48 -34.85
CA ALA A 35 2.10 -19.77 -35.80
C ALA A 35 2.72 -18.47 -36.37
N ALA A 36 3.91 -18.08 -35.91
CA ALA A 36 4.94 -17.36 -36.69
C ALA A 36 6.20 -17.13 -35.82
N THR A 37 7.35 -17.65 -36.26
CA THR A 37 8.67 -17.22 -35.79
C THR A 37 9.37 -16.45 -36.91
N GLY A 38 10.00 -15.32 -36.60
CA GLY A 38 10.71 -14.49 -37.57
C GLY A 38 11.36 -13.28 -36.92
N THR A 39 12.58 -12.95 -37.33
CA THR A 39 13.41 -11.89 -36.74
C THR A 39 13.65 -10.74 -37.72
N GLY A 40 13.60 -9.50 -37.22
CA GLY A 40 13.96 -8.29 -37.98
C GLY A 40 12.84 -7.24 -38.06
N THR A 41 13.19 -5.97 -37.86
CA THR A 41 12.26 -4.84 -37.74
C THR A 41 12.33 -3.86 -38.93
N PRO A 42 11.17 -3.45 -39.45
CA PRO A 42 10.99 -2.15 -40.11
C PRO A 42 10.21 -1.19 -39.18
N GLY A 43 10.58 0.09 -39.15
CA GLY A 43 9.88 1.12 -38.37
C GLY A 43 8.59 1.61 -39.05
N THR A 44 7.57 1.95 -38.25
CA THR A 44 6.28 2.45 -38.72
C THR A 44 6.14 3.97 -38.52
N GLY A 45 5.81 4.70 -39.59
CA GLY A 45 5.60 6.15 -39.55
C GLY A 45 4.55 6.58 -40.57
N THR A 46 3.66 7.49 -40.16
CA THR A 46 2.52 7.96 -40.97
C THR A 46 2.93 9.15 -41.86
N PRO A 47 2.46 9.26 -43.12
CA PRO A 47 2.75 10.43 -43.95
C PRO A 47 2.16 11.74 -43.37
N GLY A 48 2.97 12.80 -43.32
CA GLY A 48 2.53 14.14 -42.94
C GLY A 48 2.06 14.97 -44.14
N THR A 49 1.09 15.88 -43.94
CA THR A 49 0.56 16.76 -44.99
C THR A 49 1.35 18.06 -45.07
N GLY A 50 2.29 18.17 -46.02
CA GLY A 50 3.07 19.39 -46.26
C GLY A 50 3.57 19.50 -47.70
N THR A 51 3.68 20.73 -48.20
CA THR A 51 4.14 21.01 -49.57
C THR A 51 5.68 20.90 -49.67
N PRO A 52 6.24 20.21 -50.68
CA PRO A 52 7.70 20.10 -50.83
C PRO A 52 8.39 21.44 -51.04
N GLY A 53 9.42 21.72 -50.23
CA GLY A 53 10.34 22.84 -50.44
C GLY A 53 11.48 22.48 -51.42
N THR A 54 12.01 23.48 -52.12
CA THR A 54 13.10 23.31 -53.09
C THR A 54 14.48 23.38 -52.43
N GLY A 55 15.03 22.22 -52.06
CA GLY A 55 16.36 22.09 -51.46
C GLY A 55 17.12 20.85 -51.94
N THR A 56 18.45 20.92 -51.96
CA THR A 56 19.31 19.79 -52.39
C THR A 56 19.58 18.87 -51.18
N PRO A 57 19.44 17.53 -51.30
CA PRO A 57 19.69 16.62 -50.18
C PRO A 57 21.15 16.63 -49.69
N GLY A 58 21.33 16.67 -48.37
CA GLY A 58 22.63 16.46 -47.71
C GLY A 58 22.88 14.99 -47.38
N THR A 59 24.14 14.58 -47.26
CA THR A 59 24.54 13.20 -46.94
C THR A 59 24.59 12.96 -45.43
N GLY A 60 23.53 12.35 -44.87
CA GLY A 60 23.47 12.00 -43.45
C GLY A 60 22.47 10.88 -43.15
N THR A 61 22.69 10.15 -42.06
CA THR A 61 21.87 9.00 -41.65
C THR A 61 20.57 9.47 -40.94
N PRO A 62 19.37 8.95 -41.30
CA PRO A 62 18.13 9.34 -40.64
C PRO A 62 18.06 8.95 -39.15
N GLY A 63 17.60 9.88 -38.31
CA GLY A 63 17.25 9.63 -36.91
C GLY A 63 15.76 9.32 -36.71
N THR A 64 15.40 8.74 -35.56
CA THR A 64 14.01 8.38 -35.23
C THR A 64 13.28 9.51 -34.52
N GLY A 65 12.30 10.14 -35.19
CA GLY A 65 11.45 11.19 -34.60
C GLY A 65 10.23 11.53 -35.46
N THR A 66 9.23 12.17 -34.87
CA THR A 66 7.96 12.54 -35.52
C THR A 66 8.07 13.93 -36.17
N PRO A 67 7.64 14.13 -37.44
CA PRO A 67 7.65 15.46 -38.05
C PRO A 67 6.69 16.44 -37.37
N GLY A 68 7.15 17.68 -37.16
CA GLY A 68 6.32 18.80 -36.69
C GLY A 68 5.64 19.56 -37.85
N THR A 69 4.66 20.40 -37.52
CA THR A 69 3.91 21.22 -38.48
C THR A 69 4.54 22.61 -38.66
N GLY A 70 5.20 22.85 -39.79
CA GLY A 70 5.80 24.14 -40.12
C GLY A 70 6.29 24.25 -41.56
N THR A 71 6.48 25.50 -42.02
CA THR A 71 6.96 25.80 -43.38
C THR A 71 8.50 25.86 -43.40
N PRO A 72 9.20 25.15 -44.30
CA PRO A 72 10.66 25.21 -44.39
C PRO A 72 11.19 26.60 -44.78
N GLY A 73 12.23 27.06 -44.09
CA GLY A 73 13.03 28.23 -44.47
C GLY A 73 14.13 27.89 -45.48
N THR A 74 14.66 28.90 -46.16
CA THR A 74 15.75 28.75 -47.15
C THR A 74 17.13 28.83 -46.49
N GLY A 75 17.86 27.70 -46.45
CA GLY A 75 19.22 27.65 -45.89
C GLY A 75 19.97 26.36 -46.24
N THR A 76 21.30 26.39 -46.13
CA THR A 76 22.18 25.25 -46.43
C THR A 76 22.48 24.45 -45.15
N PRO A 77 22.26 23.13 -45.10
CA PRO A 77 22.57 22.32 -43.92
C PRO A 77 24.08 22.22 -43.62
N GLY A 78 24.43 22.26 -42.33
CA GLY A 78 25.77 21.92 -41.83
C GLY A 78 25.94 20.42 -41.57
N THR A 79 27.19 19.97 -41.39
CA THR A 79 27.52 18.56 -41.14
C THR A 79 27.49 18.22 -39.65
N GLY A 80 26.57 17.36 -39.21
CA GLY A 80 26.48 16.90 -37.83
C GLY A 80 25.44 15.77 -37.64
N THR A 81 25.53 15.07 -36.51
CA THR A 81 24.64 13.94 -36.16
C THR A 81 23.42 14.43 -35.37
N PRO A 82 22.17 14.12 -35.78
CA PRO A 82 20.98 14.53 -35.03
C PRO A 82 20.83 13.81 -33.68
N GLY A 83 20.40 14.56 -32.66
CA GLY A 83 19.93 14.02 -31.37
C GLY A 83 18.44 13.66 -31.38
N THR A 84 17.96 13.00 -30.33
CA THR A 84 16.55 12.60 -30.16
C THR A 84 15.72 13.71 -29.50
N GLY A 85 14.65 14.15 -30.16
CA GLY A 85 13.74 15.19 -29.64
C GLY A 85 12.58 15.49 -30.58
N THR A 86 11.57 16.22 -30.07
CA THR A 86 10.36 16.60 -30.81
C THR A 86 10.45 18.08 -31.24
N PRO A 87 10.26 18.44 -32.53
CA PRO A 87 10.27 19.82 -32.97
C PRO A 87 9.10 20.64 -32.40
N GLY A 88 9.38 21.85 -31.92
CA GLY A 88 8.37 22.85 -31.55
C GLY A 88 7.80 23.59 -32.78
N THR A 89 6.72 24.34 -32.59
CA THR A 89 6.07 25.14 -33.64
C THR A 89 6.67 26.54 -33.74
N GLY A 90 7.24 26.89 -34.90
CA GLY A 90 7.86 28.19 -35.14
C GLY A 90 8.36 28.38 -36.57
N THR A 91 8.69 29.62 -36.94
CA THR A 91 9.24 29.98 -38.26
C THR A 91 10.75 30.18 -38.16
N PRO A 92 11.60 29.47 -38.92
CA PRO A 92 13.05 29.66 -38.87
C PRO A 92 13.50 31.04 -39.36
N GLY A 93 14.42 31.67 -38.62
CA GLY A 93 15.15 32.86 -39.08
C GLY A 93 16.30 32.50 -40.03
N THR A 94 16.82 33.50 -40.75
CA THR A 94 17.95 33.32 -41.68
C THR A 94 19.30 33.34 -40.96
N GLY A 95 20.04 32.24 -41.03
CA GLY A 95 21.36 32.11 -40.38
C GLY A 95 22.11 30.84 -40.80
N THR A 96 23.43 30.81 -40.53
CA THR A 96 24.29 29.66 -40.82
C THR A 96 24.57 28.89 -39.54
N PRO A 97 24.28 27.57 -39.45
CA PRO A 97 24.56 26.78 -38.25
C PRO A 97 26.06 26.62 -37.96
N GLY A 98 26.44 26.71 -36.69
CA GLY A 98 27.78 26.34 -36.20
C GLY A 98 27.94 24.82 -36.02
N THR A 99 29.19 24.36 -35.89
CA THR A 99 29.52 22.94 -35.70
C THR A 99 29.44 22.51 -34.23
N GLY A 100 28.54 21.59 -33.89
CA GLY A 100 28.42 21.03 -32.54
C GLY A 100 27.35 19.93 -32.44
N THR A 101 27.36 19.16 -31.35
CA THR A 101 26.41 18.07 -31.08
C THR A 101 25.23 18.59 -30.24
N PRO A 102 23.96 18.48 -30.68
CA PRO A 102 22.80 18.91 -29.89
C PRO A 102 22.56 18.02 -28.66
N GLY A 103 22.23 18.64 -27.53
CA GLY A 103 21.72 17.95 -26.33
C GLY A 103 20.23 17.59 -26.45
N THR A 104 19.73 16.75 -25.54
CA THR A 104 18.33 16.32 -25.49
C THR A 104 17.44 17.36 -24.79
N GLY A 105 16.38 17.81 -25.47
CA GLY A 105 15.43 18.79 -24.90
C GLY A 105 14.34 19.19 -25.89
N THR A 106 13.32 19.90 -25.40
CA THR A 106 12.17 20.38 -26.18
C THR A 106 12.27 21.91 -26.38
N PRO A 107 12.31 22.42 -27.62
CA PRO A 107 12.33 23.87 -27.86
C PRO A 107 11.02 24.57 -27.46
N GLY A 108 11.13 25.73 -26.81
CA GLY A 108 9.99 26.62 -26.56
C GLY A 108 9.55 27.39 -27.82
N THR A 109 8.39 28.05 -27.74
CA THR A 109 7.82 28.83 -28.84
C THR A 109 8.40 30.25 -28.88
N GLY A 110 8.97 30.65 -30.02
CA GLY A 110 9.55 31.98 -30.20
C GLY A 110 10.17 32.20 -31.59
N THR A 111 10.46 33.47 -31.91
CA THR A 111 11.12 33.86 -33.17
C THR A 111 12.60 34.15 -32.90
N PRO A 112 13.56 33.42 -33.50
CA PRO A 112 14.99 33.68 -33.29
C PRO A 112 15.44 35.03 -33.86
N GLY A 113 16.26 35.76 -33.09
CA GLY A 113 16.98 36.93 -33.59
C GLY A 113 18.17 36.56 -34.49
N THR A 114 18.66 37.50 -35.28
CA THR A 114 19.82 37.30 -36.17
C THR A 114 21.15 37.32 -35.41
N GLY A 115 21.91 36.22 -35.47
CA GLY A 115 23.21 36.11 -34.82
C GLY A 115 23.97 34.83 -35.19
N THR A 116 25.27 34.81 -34.91
CA THR A 116 26.14 33.64 -35.17
C THR A 116 26.46 32.93 -33.86
N PRO A 117 26.08 31.66 -33.66
CA PRO A 117 26.39 30.93 -32.42
C PRO A 117 27.88 30.63 -32.25
N GLY A 118 28.39 30.74 -31.02
CA GLY A 118 29.72 30.25 -30.64
C GLY A 118 29.77 28.73 -30.47
N THR A 119 30.98 28.17 -30.46
CA THR A 119 31.21 26.71 -30.31
C THR A 119 31.14 26.26 -28.85
N GLY A 120 30.23 25.33 -28.54
CA GLY A 120 30.13 24.70 -27.21
C GLY A 120 29.03 23.64 -27.15
N THR A 121 29.04 22.83 -26.09
CA THR A 121 28.04 21.76 -25.85
C THR A 121 26.95 22.26 -24.88
N PRO A 122 25.67 22.33 -25.28
CA PRO A 122 24.60 22.76 -24.38
C PRO A 122 24.24 21.71 -23.33
N GLY A 123 23.94 22.15 -22.10
CA GLY A 123 23.32 21.32 -21.06
C GLY A 123 21.81 21.10 -21.30
N THR A 124 21.23 20.14 -20.59
CA THR A 124 19.81 19.79 -20.69
C THR A 124 18.92 20.79 -19.95
N GLY A 125 17.94 21.38 -20.65
CA GLY A 125 16.95 22.29 -20.04
C GLY A 125 15.93 22.81 -21.06
N THR A 126 14.84 23.41 -20.56
CA THR A 126 13.74 23.96 -21.37
C THR A 126 13.80 25.49 -21.36
N PRO A 127 14.01 26.17 -22.52
CA PRO A 127 13.99 27.63 -22.58
C PRO A 127 12.61 28.23 -22.35
N GLY A 128 12.53 29.33 -21.60
CA GLY A 128 11.32 30.16 -21.45
C GLY A 128 11.01 31.00 -22.70
N THR A 129 9.81 31.57 -22.75
CA THR A 129 9.33 32.38 -23.87
C THR A 129 9.85 33.83 -23.79
N GLY A 130 10.42 34.35 -24.89
CA GLY A 130 10.92 35.72 -24.96
C GLY A 130 11.64 36.02 -26.28
N THR A 131 11.90 37.31 -26.54
CA THR A 131 12.63 37.79 -27.72
C THR A 131 14.05 38.20 -27.32
N PRO A 132 15.12 37.48 -27.76
CA PRO A 132 16.49 37.85 -27.40
C PRO A 132 16.96 39.15 -28.06
N GLY A 133 17.67 39.98 -27.31
CA GLY A 133 18.40 41.14 -27.85
C GLY A 133 19.68 40.73 -28.59
N THR A 134 20.20 41.61 -29.44
CA THR A 134 21.42 41.38 -30.23
C THR A 134 22.69 41.45 -29.37
N GLY A 135 23.47 40.37 -29.33
CA GLY A 135 24.77 40.32 -28.67
C GLY A 135 25.56 39.05 -29.00
N THR A 136 26.86 39.06 -28.74
CA THR A 136 27.77 37.92 -29.02
C THR A 136 28.18 37.26 -27.70
N PRO A 137 27.78 35.99 -27.42
CA PRO A 137 28.17 35.30 -26.19
C PRO A 137 29.67 34.96 -26.15
N GLY A 138 30.28 35.08 -24.97
CA GLY A 138 31.64 34.58 -24.71
C GLY A 138 31.70 33.07 -24.51
N THR A 139 32.89 32.49 -24.62
CA THR A 139 33.12 31.03 -24.49
C THR A 139 33.11 30.57 -23.03
N GLY A 140 32.19 29.67 -22.67
CA GLY A 140 32.15 29.01 -21.37
C GLY A 140 31.04 27.95 -21.29
N THR A 141 31.17 27.01 -20.35
CA THR A 141 30.19 25.93 -20.12
C THR A 141 29.15 26.36 -19.08
N PRO A 142 27.85 26.47 -19.43
CA PRO A 142 26.81 26.82 -18.45
C PRO A 142 26.51 25.66 -17.49
N GLY A 143 26.30 25.98 -16.20
CA GLY A 143 25.72 25.04 -15.24
C GLY A 143 24.21 24.87 -15.42
N THR A 144 23.65 23.82 -14.83
CA THR A 144 22.21 23.51 -14.88
C THR A 144 21.38 24.48 -14.04
N GLY A 145 20.51 25.25 -14.68
CA GLY A 145 19.54 26.13 -14.00
C GLY A 145 18.55 26.77 -14.97
N THR A 146 17.36 27.12 -14.47
CA THR A 146 16.27 27.72 -15.26
C THR A 146 16.25 29.24 -15.08
N PRO A 147 16.48 30.05 -16.13
CA PRO A 147 16.37 31.51 -16.03
C PRO A 147 14.91 31.96 -15.83
N GLY A 148 14.68 32.84 -14.85
CA GLY A 148 13.37 33.47 -14.63
C GLY A 148 13.02 34.54 -15.66
N THR A 149 11.74 34.89 -15.76
CA THR A 149 11.24 35.92 -16.68
C THR A 149 11.63 37.34 -16.23
N GLY A 150 12.52 37.99 -16.98
CA GLY A 150 12.88 39.39 -16.75
C GLY A 150 13.67 39.99 -17.92
N THR A 151 13.52 41.29 -18.15
CA THR A 151 14.20 42.03 -19.23
C THR A 151 15.57 42.52 -18.72
N PRO A 152 16.72 42.01 -19.22
CA PRO A 152 18.03 42.41 -18.70
C PRO A 152 18.46 43.80 -19.20
N GLY A 153 18.96 44.63 -18.27
CA GLY A 153 19.61 45.90 -18.60
C GLY A 153 21.05 45.71 -19.09
N THR A 154 21.59 46.71 -19.79
CA THR A 154 22.96 46.68 -20.34
C THR A 154 24.03 46.87 -19.26
N GLY A 155 24.87 45.86 -19.04
CA GLY A 155 26.02 45.92 -18.12
C GLY A 155 27.13 44.95 -18.53
N THR A 156 28.39 45.33 -18.31
CA THR A 156 29.57 44.52 -18.68
C THR A 156 30.28 44.01 -17.42
N PRO A 157 30.43 42.68 -17.22
CA PRO A 157 31.14 42.16 -16.05
C PRO A 157 32.66 42.38 -16.11
N GLY A 158 33.25 42.82 -14.99
CA GLY A 158 34.71 42.87 -14.79
C GLY A 158 35.26 41.62 -14.10
N THR A 159 36.55 41.35 -14.28
CA THR A 159 37.24 40.14 -13.80
C THR A 159 37.99 40.36 -12.48
N GLY A 160 37.91 39.43 -11.53
CA GLY A 160 38.75 39.40 -10.32
C GLY A 160 38.66 38.07 -9.57
N THR A 161 39.79 37.58 -9.04
CA THR A 161 39.92 36.34 -8.25
C THR A 161 40.87 36.61 -7.05
N PRO A 162 41.03 35.70 -6.05
CA PRO A 162 41.04 36.09 -4.64
C PRO A 162 42.36 36.66 -4.10
N GLY A 163 42.25 37.54 -3.10
CA GLY A 163 43.36 38.04 -2.28
C GLY A 163 43.41 37.40 -0.90
N THR A 164 44.62 37.04 -0.44
CA THR A 164 44.88 36.41 0.86
C THR A 164 44.91 37.44 2.01
N ALA A 165 44.60 37.01 3.23
CA ALA A 165 44.57 37.86 4.41
C ALA A 165 45.97 38.17 5.00
N PRO A 166 46.19 39.39 5.54
CA PRO A 166 47.06 39.66 6.67
C PRO A 166 46.25 39.65 7.99
N GLY A 167 46.90 39.41 9.13
CA GLY A 167 46.22 39.25 10.42
C GLY A 167 46.60 40.28 11.48
N ALA A 168 45.83 40.25 12.57
CA ALA A 168 46.11 40.81 13.90
C ALA A 168 46.46 42.31 14.02
N ASP A 169 45.46 43.10 14.43
CA ASP A 169 45.65 44.05 15.53
C ASP A 169 44.37 44.10 16.40
N ALA A 170 44.47 44.47 17.68
CA ALA A 170 43.43 44.19 18.68
C ALA A 170 42.54 45.41 19.03
N GLY A 171 41.20 45.30 18.94
CA GLY A 171 40.33 46.47 19.16
C GLY A 171 38.80 46.31 19.28
N SER A 172 38.22 45.10 19.40
CA SER A 172 36.77 44.85 19.55
C SER A 172 35.88 45.23 18.34
N PRO A 173 34.60 44.78 18.26
CA PRO A 173 33.93 43.71 19.03
C PRO A 173 33.93 42.36 18.28
N GLY A 174 33.27 41.34 18.83
CA GLY A 174 33.11 40.03 18.19
C GLY A 174 32.20 40.02 16.96
N PRO A 175 32.10 38.89 16.23
CA PRO A 175 31.21 38.77 15.07
C PRO A 175 29.76 39.03 15.48
N GLY A 176 29.15 40.04 14.87
CA GLY A 176 27.82 40.51 15.25
C GLY A 176 26.77 39.42 15.08
N THR A 177 26.14 39.02 16.18
CA THR A 177 24.90 38.24 16.14
C THR A 177 23.87 39.03 15.34
N ARG A 178 23.39 38.44 14.23
CA ARG A 178 22.34 39.05 13.40
C ARG A 178 21.07 39.09 14.25
N GLN A 179 20.75 40.25 14.81
CA GLN A 179 19.60 40.40 15.71
C GLN A 179 18.32 40.23 14.90
N TRP A 180 17.73 39.04 15.02
CA TRP A 180 16.49 38.66 14.38
C TRP A 180 15.29 39.30 15.08
N ASP A 181 14.39 39.91 14.31
CA ASP A 181 13.02 40.18 14.75
C ASP A 181 12.07 39.12 14.14
N ALA A 182 10.88 38.97 14.72
CA ALA A 182 9.93 37.93 14.33
C ALA A 182 9.46 38.03 12.87
N ARG A 183 9.53 39.20 12.23
CA ARG A 183 9.14 39.41 10.84
C ARG A 183 10.30 39.18 9.88
N THR A 184 11.50 39.69 10.19
CA THR A 184 12.69 39.45 9.35
C THR A 184 13.08 37.98 9.35
N LEU A 185 13.02 37.31 10.51
CA LEU A 185 13.28 35.88 10.60
C LEU A 185 12.23 35.05 9.84
N ALA A 186 10.94 35.34 10.01
CA ALA A 186 9.88 34.63 9.28
C ALA A 186 10.03 34.77 7.76
N ASN A 187 10.33 35.97 7.25
CA ASN A 187 10.61 36.20 5.84
C ASN A 187 11.84 35.41 5.36
N SER A 188 12.89 35.32 6.19
CA SER A 188 14.12 34.59 5.87
C SER A 188 13.85 33.08 5.79
N ILE A 189 13.13 32.52 6.76
CA ILE A 189 12.72 31.10 6.77
C ILE A 189 11.82 30.79 5.55
N ALA A 190 10.87 31.66 5.21
CA ALA A 190 10.05 31.51 4.00
C ALA A 190 10.88 31.54 2.71
N ALA A 191 11.91 32.40 2.66
CA ALA A 191 12.84 32.48 1.54
C ALA A 191 13.82 31.29 1.44
N VAL A 192 13.99 30.49 2.51
CA VAL A 192 14.64 29.17 2.44
C VAL A 192 13.67 28.13 1.89
N ALA A 193 12.47 28.03 2.47
CA ALA A 193 11.44 27.08 2.04
C ALA A 193 11.11 27.21 0.54
N GLY A 194 10.95 28.44 0.03
CA GLY A 194 10.66 28.72 -1.38
C GLY A 194 11.79 28.41 -2.37
N ARG A 195 13.00 28.05 -1.90
CA ARG A 195 14.06 27.49 -2.77
C ARG A 195 13.99 25.96 -2.86
N LEU A 196 13.56 25.32 -1.79
CA LEU A 196 13.47 23.85 -1.68
C LEU A 196 12.15 23.28 -2.21
N ILE A 197 11.13 24.13 -2.40
CA ILE A 197 9.80 23.76 -2.90
C ILE A 197 9.61 24.34 -4.32
N PRO A 198 9.72 23.53 -5.38
CA PRO A 198 9.71 24.02 -6.75
C PRO A 198 8.42 24.75 -7.14
N GLY A 199 8.54 26.01 -7.56
CA GLY A 199 7.44 26.80 -8.13
C GLY A 199 6.53 27.51 -7.14
N ALA A 200 6.80 27.44 -5.83
CA ALA A 200 6.00 28.10 -4.80
C ALA A 200 6.71 29.31 -4.19
N ALA A 201 6.07 30.49 -4.26
CA ALA A 201 6.40 31.59 -3.37
C ALA A 201 5.70 31.35 -2.02
N ILE A 202 6.47 31.06 -0.98
CA ILE A 202 5.94 30.71 0.35
C ILE A 202 5.57 31.99 1.12
N ASP A 203 4.31 32.13 1.49
CA ASP A 203 3.88 33.12 2.48
C ASP A 203 4.36 32.70 3.88
N VAL A 204 4.74 33.65 4.72
CA VAL A 204 5.13 33.42 6.11
C VAL A 204 4.01 32.81 6.97
N ASP A 205 2.75 32.95 6.55
CA ASP A 205 1.58 32.30 7.16
C ASP A 205 1.19 30.95 6.51
N SER A 206 1.81 30.56 5.38
CA SER A 206 1.56 29.27 4.73
C SER A 206 2.39 28.14 5.35
N ASP A 207 1.76 26.99 5.56
CA ASP A 207 2.44 25.76 5.93
C ASP A 207 3.22 25.21 4.71
N ILE A 208 4.50 24.85 4.92
CA ILE A 208 5.37 24.41 3.83
C ILE A 208 5.00 23.04 3.24
N PHE A 209 4.42 22.13 4.03
CA PHE A 209 3.89 20.84 3.55
C PHE A 209 2.61 21.03 2.73
N ASP A 210 1.72 21.95 3.14
CA ASP A 210 0.56 22.31 2.34
C ASP A 210 0.97 22.97 1.01
N SER A 211 2.14 23.62 0.99
CA SER A 211 2.78 24.18 -0.21
C SER A 211 3.54 23.14 -1.06
N GLY A 212 3.68 21.89 -0.59
CA GLY A 212 4.27 20.78 -1.34
C GLY A 212 5.57 20.18 -0.77
N ALA A 213 6.06 20.64 0.39
CA ALA A 213 7.19 20.00 1.06
C ALA A 213 6.88 18.54 1.47
N THR A 214 7.92 17.72 1.51
CA THR A 214 7.89 16.34 2.04
C THR A 214 8.73 16.25 3.31
N SER A 215 8.67 15.13 4.04
CA SER A 215 9.55 14.87 5.19
C SER A 215 11.04 14.94 4.84
N VAL A 216 11.43 14.65 3.59
CA VAL A 216 12.81 14.80 3.11
C VAL A 216 13.18 16.27 2.94
N VAL A 217 12.28 17.07 2.35
CA VAL A 217 12.43 18.53 2.23
C VAL A 217 12.49 19.19 3.62
N ALA A 218 11.79 18.67 4.62
CA ALA A 218 11.88 19.17 6.00
C ALA A 218 13.28 18.99 6.63
N VAL A 219 13.95 17.86 6.36
CA VAL A 219 15.34 17.63 6.80
C VAL A 219 16.30 18.62 6.13
N GLU A 220 16.19 18.77 4.81
CA GLU A 220 17.03 19.71 4.05
C GLU A 220 16.77 21.17 4.47
N PHE A 221 15.52 21.53 4.73
CA PHE A 221 15.08 22.84 5.22
C PHE A 221 15.66 23.18 6.60
N VAL A 222 15.60 22.25 7.56
CA VAL A 222 16.22 22.46 8.89
C VAL A 222 17.73 22.71 8.76
N ALA A 223 18.43 21.88 7.98
CA ALA A 223 19.86 22.01 7.76
C ALA A 223 20.23 23.34 7.07
N GLU A 224 19.45 23.76 6.07
CA GLU A 224 19.66 24.99 5.30
C GLU A 224 19.37 26.26 6.12
N VAL A 225 18.31 26.28 6.94
CA VAL A 225 18.01 27.39 7.87
C VAL A 225 19.13 27.53 8.92
N ALA A 226 19.60 26.43 9.50
CA ALA A 226 20.75 26.46 10.41
C ALA A 226 22.00 27.00 9.71
N ARG A 227 22.34 26.48 8.52
CA ARG A 227 23.52 26.84 7.72
C ARG A 227 23.56 28.32 7.32
N GLU A 228 22.43 28.91 6.93
CA GLU A 228 22.40 30.29 6.40
C GLU A 228 22.10 31.37 7.44
N HIS A 229 21.43 31.00 8.53
CA HIS A 229 20.84 31.98 9.45
C HIS A 229 21.34 31.85 10.89
N GLY A 230 22.04 30.76 11.23
CA GLY A 230 22.43 30.45 12.62
C GLY A 230 21.22 30.12 13.51
N VAL A 231 20.15 29.61 12.89
CA VAL A 231 18.84 29.37 13.49
C VAL A 231 18.63 27.87 13.52
N GLU A 232 19.01 27.23 14.62
CA GLU A 232 18.79 25.80 14.83
C GLU A 232 17.32 25.55 15.19
N LEU A 233 16.58 24.95 14.25
CA LEU A 233 15.25 24.39 14.44
C LEU A 233 15.39 22.87 14.63
N THR A 234 14.49 22.23 15.38
CA THR A 234 14.39 20.76 15.37
C THR A 234 13.45 20.28 14.25
N LEU A 235 13.49 18.98 13.93
CA LEU A 235 12.50 18.38 13.03
C LEU A 235 11.08 18.41 13.66
N ASP A 236 10.97 18.14 14.95
CA ASP A 236 9.70 18.21 15.67
C ASP A 236 9.10 19.63 15.65
N ASP A 237 9.91 20.68 15.62
CA ASP A 237 9.42 22.06 15.41
C ASP A 237 8.73 22.23 14.06
N VAL A 238 9.39 21.76 12.99
CA VAL A 238 8.87 21.88 11.63
C VAL A 238 7.62 21.03 11.43
N PHE A 239 7.54 19.84 12.02
CA PHE A 239 6.33 19.03 11.96
C PHE A 239 5.20 19.62 12.82
N ALA A 240 5.49 20.14 14.02
CA ALA A 240 4.49 20.72 14.92
C ALA A 240 3.74 21.91 14.28
N ASP A 241 4.46 22.90 13.76
CA ASP A 241 3.87 24.02 13.02
C ASP A 241 4.82 24.53 11.92
N ALA A 242 4.58 24.10 10.69
CA ALA A 242 5.49 24.29 9.57
C ALA A 242 5.45 25.72 8.96
N ARG A 243 4.72 26.65 9.57
CA ARG A 243 4.57 28.03 9.06
C ARG A 243 5.82 28.85 9.40
N PRO A 244 6.46 29.55 8.46
CA PRO A 244 7.68 30.33 8.73
C PRO A 244 7.55 31.35 9.88
N ARG A 245 6.35 31.93 10.08
CA ARG A 245 6.08 32.81 11.23
C ARG A 245 6.00 32.06 12.57
N ALA A 246 5.48 30.83 12.60
CA ALA A 246 5.44 30.02 13.81
C ALA A 246 6.85 29.60 14.22
N LEU A 247 7.63 29.06 13.27
CA LEU A 247 9.04 28.68 13.48
C LEU A 247 9.90 29.85 13.95
N ALA A 248 9.76 31.03 13.33
CA ALA A 248 10.43 32.25 13.77
C ALA A 248 10.07 32.64 15.21
N ARG A 249 8.77 32.62 15.55
CA ARG A 249 8.29 32.96 16.91
C ARG A 249 8.76 31.97 17.95
N ARG A 250 8.68 30.66 17.69
CA ARG A 250 9.14 29.63 18.63
C ARG A 250 10.65 29.73 18.87
N TRP A 251 11.45 29.84 17.81
CA TRP A 251 12.90 29.99 17.96
C TRP A 251 13.28 31.23 18.77
N LEU A 252 12.61 32.36 18.53
CA LEU A 252 12.81 33.59 19.31
C LEU A 252 12.39 33.43 20.77
N ARG A 253 11.21 32.86 21.05
CA ARG A 253 10.75 32.53 22.43
C ARG A 253 11.77 31.63 23.14
N ALA A 254 12.21 30.55 22.51
CA ALA A 254 13.17 29.58 23.07
C ALA A 254 14.56 30.17 23.36
N ASN A 255 15.00 31.14 22.55
CA ASN A 255 16.28 31.84 22.74
C ASN A 255 16.16 33.14 23.56
N GLY A 256 15.01 33.38 24.22
CA GLY A 256 14.80 34.51 25.13
C GLY A 256 14.65 35.88 24.47
N PHE A 257 14.40 35.93 23.16
CA PHE A 257 14.11 37.18 22.45
C PHE A 257 12.66 37.62 22.65
N ALA A 258 12.43 38.93 22.70
CA ALA A 258 11.08 39.49 22.73
C ALA A 258 10.35 39.23 21.41
N VAL A 259 9.07 38.84 21.51
CA VAL A 259 8.17 38.59 20.38
C VAL A 259 6.95 39.48 20.52
N ASP A 260 6.67 40.29 19.50
CA ASP A 260 5.43 41.09 19.45
C ASP A 260 4.24 40.17 19.18
N ASP A 261 3.51 39.83 20.25
CA ASP A 261 2.25 39.08 20.20
C ASP A 261 1.09 39.98 19.73
N VAL A 262 1.16 40.39 18.46
CA VAL A 262 -0.01 40.91 17.72
C VAL A 262 -1.00 39.76 17.54
N ALA A 263 -1.88 39.59 18.53
CA ALA A 263 -3.03 38.70 18.45
C ALA A 263 -4.02 39.26 17.41
N VAL A 264 -4.32 38.48 16.37
CA VAL A 264 -5.34 38.85 15.38
C VAL A 264 -6.72 38.65 16.02
N ALA A 265 -7.25 39.71 16.61
CA ALA A 265 -8.50 39.70 17.35
C ALA A 265 -9.72 39.48 16.43
N VAL A 266 -10.03 38.22 16.14
CA VAL A 266 -11.36 37.82 15.66
C VAL A 266 -12.34 37.99 16.82
N GLY A 267 -13.41 38.76 16.61
CA GLY A 267 -14.21 39.37 17.68
C GLY A 267 -14.67 38.42 18.79
N ALA A 268 -14.18 38.66 20.01
CA ALA A 268 -14.50 37.85 21.18
C ALA A 268 -15.86 38.22 21.81
N ALA A 269 -16.63 37.19 22.17
CA ALA A 269 -17.71 37.30 23.15
C ALA A 269 -17.13 37.50 24.57
N PRO A 270 -17.87 38.07 25.55
CA PRO A 270 -17.32 38.39 26.86
C PRO A 270 -16.87 37.15 27.63
N ALA A 271 -15.63 37.18 28.12
CA ALA A 271 -15.02 36.04 28.82
C ALA A 271 -15.64 35.79 30.19
N VAL A 272 -16.01 34.53 30.46
CA VAL A 272 -16.34 34.04 31.80
C VAL A 272 -15.05 33.53 32.45
N THR A 273 -14.65 34.10 33.58
CA THR A 273 -13.42 33.73 34.29
C THR A 273 -13.56 32.37 34.97
N ALA A 274 -12.86 31.35 34.46
CA ALA A 274 -12.67 30.09 35.16
C ALA A 274 -11.65 30.23 36.31
N PRO A 275 -11.77 29.42 37.39
CA PRO A 275 -10.79 29.44 38.49
C PRO A 275 -9.47 28.76 38.10
N PRO A 276 -8.34 29.15 38.71
CA PRO A 276 -7.02 28.63 38.35
C PRO A 276 -6.84 27.17 38.80
N VAL A 277 -6.54 26.28 37.86
CA VAL A 277 -6.05 24.92 38.12
C VAL A 277 -4.52 24.96 38.15
N GLY A 278 -3.90 24.36 39.18
CA GLY A 278 -2.46 24.42 39.40
C GLY A 278 -1.67 23.51 38.48
N GLY A 279 -1.13 24.05 37.39
CA GLY A 279 -0.15 23.40 36.52
C GLY A 279 0.45 24.37 35.52
N THR A 280 1.78 24.37 35.36
CA THR A 280 2.46 25.16 34.31
C THR A 280 2.34 24.41 32.98
N VAL A 281 1.20 24.61 32.30
CA VAL A 281 1.00 24.15 30.92
C VAL A 281 1.98 24.89 30.00
N ASP A 282 2.58 24.16 29.05
CA ASP A 282 3.44 24.74 28.02
C ASP A 282 2.65 25.80 27.20
N PRO A 283 3.18 27.03 26.99
CA PRO A 283 2.52 28.06 26.20
C PRO A 283 2.06 27.58 24.82
N ASP A 284 2.84 26.76 24.12
CA ASP A 284 2.49 26.28 22.77
C ASP A 284 1.35 25.23 22.83
N THR A 285 1.24 24.46 23.91
CA THR A 285 0.09 23.57 24.19
C THR A 285 -1.17 24.39 24.52
N ALA A 286 -1.04 25.48 25.26
CA ALA A 286 -2.14 26.38 25.57
C ALA A 286 -2.66 27.12 24.32
N ASP A 287 -1.75 27.65 23.49
CA ASP A 287 -2.07 28.26 22.19
C ASP A 287 -2.78 27.24 21.27
N THR A 288 -2.31 25.99 21.24
CA THR A 288 -2.94 24.90 20.46
C THR A 288 -4.36 24.55 20.95
N LEU A 289 -4.56 24.41 22.26
CA LEU A 289 -5.89 24.14 22.83
C LEU A 289 -6.88 25.28 22.56
N ALA A 290 -6.41 26.53 22.65
CA ALA A 290 -7.23 27.70 22.31
C ALA A 290 -7.65 27.69 20.83
N GLN A 291 -6.76 27.28 19.92
CA GLN A 291 -7.08 27.12 18.50
C GLN A 291 -8.13 26.02 18.28
N ILE A 292 -7.95 24.84 18.88
CA ILE A 292 -8.90 23.71 18.78
C ILE A 292 -10.31 24.14 19.21
N LEU A 293 -10.45 24.84 20.33
CA LEU A 293 -11.74 25.30 20.85
C LEU A 293 -12.38 26.38 19.95
N ALA A 294 -11.57 27.29 19.40
CA ALA A 294 -12.04 28.29 18.44
C ALA A 294 -12.54 27.65 17.14
N ASP A 295 -11.91 26.56 16.69
CA ASP A 295 -12.31 25.82 15.49
C ASP A 295 -13.59 25.00 15.69
N VAL A 296 -13.77 24.37 16.86
CA VAL A 296 -15.04 23.71 17.21
C VAL A 296 -16.20 24.71 17.26
N ALA A 297 -15.95 25.94 17.74
CA ALA A 297 -16.93 27.02 17.76
C ALA A 297 -17.30 27.57 16.36
N LEU A 298 -16.56 27.24 15.29
CA LEU A 298 -16.97 27.61 13.92
C LEU A 298 -18.27 26.92 13.49
N ALA A 299 -18.63 25.78 14.11
CA ALA A 299 -19.90 25.10 13.85
C ALA A 299 -21.13 25.96 14.25
N ASP A 300 -20.99 26.89 15.20
CA ASP A 300 -22.07 27.83 15.59
C ASP A 300 -22.53 28.74 14.43
N ARG A 301 -21.73 28.84 13.37
CA ARG A 301 -22.03 29.65 12.17
C ARG A 301 -22.97 28.94 11.19
N LEU A 302 -23.21 27.63 11.35
CA LEU A 302 -24.12 26.88 10.51
C LEU A 302 -25.59 27.25 10.83
N PRO A 303 -26.48 27.44 9.84
CA PRO A 303 -27.90 27.65 10.10
C PRO A 303 -28.54 26.43 10.77
N PHE A 304 -29.54 26.66 11.62
CA PHE A 304 -30.44 25.61 12.09
C PHE A 304 -31.28 25.08 10.92
N VAL A 305 -31.31 23.75 10.75
CA VAL A 305 -31.99 23.07 9.63
C VAL A 305 -32.95 21.98 10.11
N GLY A 306 -33.95 21.68 9.27
CA GLY A 306 -34.76 20.47 9.42
C GLY A 306 -34.00 19.23 8.93
N PRO A 307 -34.38 18.02 9.36
CA PRO A 307 -33.71 16.79 8.93
C PRO A 307 -33.89 16.53 7.42
N PRO A 308 -32.88 15.98 6.74
CA PRO A 308 -32.95 15.62 5.32
C PRO A 308 -33.95 14.46 5.08
N PRO A 309 -34.49 14.32 3.86
CA PRO A 309 -35.30 13.16 3.49
C PRO A 309 -34.53 11.84 3.65
N ARG A 310 -35.07 10.89 4.42
CA ARG A 310 -34.49 9.55 4.58
C ARG A 310 -34.78 8.67 3.36
N VAL A 311 -34.07 8.90 2.27
CA VAL A 311 -34.16 8.15 1.00
C VAL A 311 -32.77 7.74 0.51
N ALA A 312 -32.64 6.57 -0.12
CA ALA A 312 -31.33 6.10 -0.60
C ALA A 312 -30.74 7.06 -1.66
N PRO A 313 -29.46 7.44 -1.56
CA PRO A 313 -28.89 8.52 -2.36
C PRO A 313 -28.62 8.07 -3.80
N ARG A 314 -28.90 8.95 -4.77
CA ARG A 314 -28.70 8.71 -6.21
C ARG A 314 -27.45 9.42 -6.75
N ARG A 315 -27.06 10.54 -6.14
CA ARG A 315 -25.82 11.28 -6.38
C ARG A 315 -25.09 11.54 -5.06
N ILE A 316 -23.88 10.99 -4.91
CA ILE A 316 -23.02 11.20 -3.73
C ILE A 316 -21.85 12.12 -4.10
N LEU A 317 -21.54 13.12 -3.27
CA LEU A 317 -20.22 13.74 -3.26
C LEU A 317 -19.26 12.89 -2.43
N LEU A 318 -18.19 12.39 -3.05
CA LEU A 318 -17.14 11.62 -2.39
C LEU A 318 -15.83 12.41 -2.38
N THR A 319 -15.34 12.79 -1.20
CA THR A 319 -13.97 13.31 -1.06
C THR A 319 -12.98 12.16 -0.83
N GLY A 320 -11.71 12.36 -1.21
CA GLY A 320 -10.66 11.39 -0.88
C GLY A 320 -10.66 10.11 -1.72
N ALA A 321 -11.39 10.10 -2.85
CA ALA A 321 -11.52 8.95 -3.75
C ALA A 321 -10.19 8.41 -4.32
N THR A 322 -9.09 9.17 -4.23
CA THR A 322 -7.73 8.74 -4.62
C THR A 322 -6.90 8.15 -3.47
N GLY A 323 -7.40 8.16 -2.23
CA GLY A 323 -6.75 7.55 -1.07
C GLY A 323 -7.06 6.05 -0.94
N PHE A 324 -6.38 5.36 -0.03
CA PHE A 324 -6.50 3.90 0.13
C PHE A 324 -7.94 3.44 0.43
N LEU A 325 -8.52 3.88 1.56
CA LEU A 325 -9.93 3.56 1.89
C LEU A 325 -10.89 4.16 0.85
N GLY A 326 -10.66 5.39 0.39
CA GLY A 326 -11.55 6.07 -0.56
C GLY A 326 -11.66 5.39 -1.92
N SER A 327 -10.58 4.78 -2.41
CA SER A 327 -10.58 4.00 -3.66
C SER A 327 -11.42 2.71 -3.53
N HIS A 328 -11.39 2.07 -2.36
CA HIS A 328 -12.19 0.88 -2.06
C HIS A 328 -13.67 1.25 -1.84
N MET A 329 -13.94 2.29 -1.04
CA MET A 329 -15.30 2.76 -0.75
C MET A 329 -16.00 3.30 -2.00
N LEU A 330 -15.28 3.95 -2.93
CA LEU A 330 -15.82 4.29 -4.25
C LEU A 330 -16.36 3.04 -4.97
N LEU A 331 -15.59 1.95 -4.99
CA LEU A 331 -16.02 0.73 -5.68
C LEU A 331 -17.14 -0.02 -4.96
N ASP A 332 -17.16 -0.05 -3.62
CA ASP A 332 -18.23 -0.73 -2.90
C ASP A 332 -19.54 0.08 -2.91
N LEU A 333 -19.48 1.42 -2.92
CA LEU A 333 -20.64 2.27 -3.26
C LEU A 333 -21.17 1.94 -4.66
N LEU A 334 -20.28 1.81 -5.66
CA LEU A 334 -20.68 1.49 -7.04
C LEU A 334 -21.18 0.04 -7.22
N ARG A 335 -20.64 -0.94 -6.48
CA ARG A 335 -21.01 -2.35 -6.58
C ARG A 335 -22.36 -2.69 -5.93
N HIS A 336 -22.77 -1.91 -4.93
CA HIS A 336 -23.87 -2.30 -4.03
C HIS A 336 -25.07 -1.33 -4.04
N SER A 337 -25.05 -0.28 -4.87
CA SER A 337 -26.25 0.48 -5.27
C SER A 337 -26.10 1.04 -6.68
N ASP A 338 -27.15 1.67 -7.22
CA ASP A 338 -27.16 2.35 -8.53
C ASP A 338 -26.61 3.79 -8.51
N VAL A 339 -25.97 4.20 -7.40
CA VAL A 339 -25.51 5.58 -7.19
C VAL A 339 -24.51 6.07 -8.24
N HIS A 340 -24.58 7.36 -8.58
CA HIS A 340 -23.57 8.07 -9.35
C HIS A 340 -22.68 8.89 -8.41
N VAL A 341 -21.36 8.77 -8.52
CA VAL A 341 -20.43 9.37 -7.54
C VAL A 341 -19.67 10.55 -8.13
N VAL A 342 -19.88 11.74 -7.56
CA VAL A 342 -19.08 12.93 -7.84
C VAL A 342 -17.81 12.85 -7.00
N CYS A 343 -16.69 12.50 -7.62
CA CYS A 343 -15.40 12.35 -6.96
C CYS A 343 -14.65 13.69 -6.94
N LEU A 344 -14.49 14.30 -5.76
CA LEU A 344 -13.65 15.49 -5.59
C LEU A 344 -12.17 15.09 -5.64
N VAL A 345 -11.43 15.64 -6.60
CA VAL A 345 -10.03 15.28 -6.88
C VAL A 345 -9.19 16.53 -7.12
N ARG A 346 -8.07 16.64 -6.40
CA ARG A 346 -7.06 17.70 -6.64
C ARG A 346 -6.41 17.51 -8.01
N ALA A 347 -6.75 18.37 -8.96
CA ALA A 347 -6.26 18.37 -10.34
C ALA A 347 -6.50 19.73 -11.01
N GLU A 348 -5.78 19.99 -12.10
CA GLU A 348 -5.94 21.20 -12.93
C GLU A 348 -7.27 21.20 -13.72
N ASP A 349 -7.65 20.04 -14.27
CA ASP A 349 -8.87 19.83 -15.05
C ASP A 349 -9.49 18.43 -14.78
N GLU A 350 -10.71 18.20 -15.29
CA GLU A 350 -11.42 16.92 -15.11
C GLU A 350 -10.66 15.73 -15.72
N ALA A 351 -9.97 15.91 -16.86
CA ALA A 351 -9.20 14.85 -17.50
C ALA A 351 -7.94 14.49 -16.69
N ALA A 352 -7.28 15.46 -16.07
CA ALA A 352 -6.17 15.27 -15.12
C ALA A 352 -6.67 14.57 -13.85
N GLY A 353 -7.84 14.96 -13.33
CA GLY A 353 -8.49 14.28 -12.22
C GLY A 353 -8.85 12.84 -12.55
N LEU A 354 -9.37 12.56 -13.74
CA LEU A 354 -9.71 11.23 -14.23
C LEU A 354 -8.46 10.36 -14.45
N ARG A 355 -7.36 10.95 -14.95
CA ARG A 355 -6.03 10.30 -15.01
C ARG A 355 -5.55 9.93 -13.60
N ARG A 356 -5.61 10.86 -12.64
CA ARG A 356 -5.19 10.68 -11.24
C ARG A 356 -6.00 9.61 -10.51
N LEU A 357 -7.34 9.64 -10.63
CA LEU A 357 -8.23 8.66 -10.02
C LEU A 357 -8.03 7.26 -10.61
N GLY A 358 -7.92 7.15 -11.93
CA GLY A 358 -7.62 5.88 -12.58
C GLY A 358 -6.24 5.33 -12.21
N ALA A 359 -5.25 6.19 -11.98
CA ALA A 359 -3.93 5.79 -11.49
C ALA A 359 -3.99 5.27 -10.05
N ALA A 360 -4.70 5.95 -9.15
CA ALA A 360 -4.89 5.53 -7.76
C ALA A 360 -5.55 4.15 -7.66
N LEU A 361 -6.66 3.93 -8.36
CA LEU A 361 -7.33 2.62 -8.37
C LEU A 361 -6.40 1.52 -8.93
N ARG A 362 -5.67 1.77 -10.02
CA ARG A 362 -4.69 0.80 -10.54
C ARG A 362 -3.54 0.51 -9.57
N GLY A 363 -3.06 1.51 -8.83
CA GLY A 363 -2.02 1.34 -7.81
C GLY A 363 -2.46 0.42 -6.66
N PHE A 364 -3.72 0.51 -6.25
CA PHE A 364 -4.32 -0.41 -5.28
C PHE A 364 -4.87 -1.72 -5.94
N HIS A 365 -4.49 -2.02 -7.18
CA HIS A 365 -4.96 -3.19 -7.95
C HIS A 365 -6.49 -3.31 -8.09
N LEU A 366 -7.19 -2.18 -8.06
CA LEU A 366 -8.63 -2.08 -8.17
C LEU A 366 -9.10 -1.88 -9.64
N PRO A 367 -10.27 -2.41 -10.02
CA PRO A 367 -10.76 -2.38 -11.39
C PRO A 367 -11.08 -0.96 -11.89
N TRP A 368 -10.46 -0.57 -13.01
CA TRP A 368 -10.71 0.70 -13.72
C TRP A 368 -11.42 0.45 -15.06
N SER A 369 -12.68 -0.01 -15.00
CA SER A 369 -13.46 -0.43 -16.17
C SER A 369 -14.12 0.75 -16.91
N ALA A 370 -14.84 0.45 -18.01
CA ALA A 370 -15.76 1.41 -18.62
C ALA A 370 -17.01 1.66 -17.76
N GLU A 371 -17.49 0.62 -17.04
CA GLU A 371 -18.64 0.70 -16.13
C GLU A 371 -18.39 1.70 -14.99
N VAL A 372 -17.24 1.57 -14.30
CA VAL A 372 -16.84 2.51 -13.24
C VAL A 372 -16.81 3.94 -13.76
N ARG A 373 -16.23 4.17 -14.95
CA ARG A 373 -16.15 5.50 -15.57
C ARG A 373 -17.49 6.07 -16.01
N ARG A 374 -18.51 5.26 -16.30
CA ARG A 374 -19.86 5.74 -16.65
C ARG A 374 -20.60 6.30 -15.42
N ARG A 375 -20.29 5.78 -14.23
CA ARG A 375 -21.01 6.05 -12.97
C ARG A 375 -20.31 7.02 -12.03
N ILE A 376 -19.32 7.76 -12.54
CA ILE A 376 -18.62 8.80 -11.81
C ILE A 376 -18.60 10.10 -12.61
N THR A 377 -18.47 11.22 -11.91
CA THR A 377 -18.03 12.51 -12.46
C THR A 377 -16.84 12.95 -11.65
N VAL A 378 -15.75 13.37 -12.29
CA VAL A 378 -14.60 13.89 -11.54
C VAL A 378 -14.76 15.40 -11.40
N LEU A 379 -14.67 15.89 -10.17
CA LEU A 379 -14.78 17.31 -9.85
C LEU A 379 -13.39 17.81 -9.42
N PRO A 380 -12.71 18.62 -10.25
CA PRO A 380 -11.50 19.32 -9.83
C PRO A 380 -11.79 20.22 -8.62
N GLY A 381 -10.96 20.10 -7.59
CA GLY A 381 -11.08 20.91 -6.37
C GLY A 381 -10.17 20.42 -5.24
N ASP A 382 -10.02 21.24 -4.21
CA ASP A 382 -9.19 20.97 -3.03
C ASP A 382 -9.99 21.22 -1.75
N ILE A 383 -10.06 20.21 -0.87
CA ILE A 383 -10.73 20.30 0.43
C ILE A 383 -10.14 21.35 1.38
N ARG A 384 -8.90 21.80 1.13
CA ARG A 384 -8.22 22.85 1.89
C ARG A 384 -8.65 24.25 1.49
N SER A 385 -9.23 24.41 0.29
CA SER A 385 -9.68 25.71 -0.22
C SER A 385 -11.11 26.03 0.23
N PRO A 386 -11.44 27.31 0.49
CA PRO A 386 -12.83 27.74 0.70
C PRO A 386 -13.73 27.23 -0.43
N ARG A 387 -14.95 26.77 -0.08
CA ARG A 387 -15.91 26.15 -1.02
C ARG A 387 -15.31 25.04 -1.90
N LEU A 388 -14.35 24.29 -1.35
CA LEU A 388 -13.62 23.21 -2.03
C LEU A 388 -12.80 23.67 -3.26
N GLY A 389 -12.53 24.97 -3.38
CA GLY A 389 -11.89 25.58 -4.56
C GLY A 389 -12.80 25.72 -5.77
N LEU A 390 -14.12 25.60 -5.59
CA LEU A 390 -15.12 25.74 -6.65
C LEU A 390 -15.53 27.21 -6.83
N THR A 391 -16.01 27.56 -8.03
CA THR A 391 -16.73 28.83 -8.23
C THR A 391 -18.10 28.79 -7.56
N ASP A 392 -18.69 29.95 -7.27
CA ASP A 392 -20.00 30.04 -6.64
C ASP A 392 -21.10 29.37 -7.46
N GLU A 393 -21.04 29.42 -8.80
CA GLU A 393 -21.97 28.70 -9.67
C GLU A 393 -21.84 27.19 -9.49
N ARG A 394 -20.60 26.67 -9.42
CA ARG A 394 -20.37 25.22 -9.28
C ARG A 394 -20.65 24.72 -7.88
N TRP A 395 -20.39 25.52 -6.85
CA TRP A 395 -20.78 25.27 -5.46
C TRP A 395 -22.31 25.20 -5.33
N ASN A 396 -23.03 26.19 -5.83
CA ASN A 396 -24.50 26.22 -5.77
C ASN A 396 -25.14 25.10 -6.60
N ALA A 397 -24.58 24.76 -7.77
CA ALA A 397 -25.00 23.59 -8.53
C ALA A 397 -24.77 22.29 -7.73
N LEU A 398 -23.58 22.09 -7.16
CA LEU A 398 -23.25 20.91 -6.35
C LEU A 398 -24.17 20.77 -5.13
N ALA A 399 -24.51 21.89 -4.46
CA ALA A 399 -25.41 21.94 -3.32
C ALA A 399 -26.85 21.50 -3.63
N LEU A 400 -27.27 21.54 -4.90
CA LEU A 400 -28.56 21.07 -5.41
C LEU A 400 -28.47 19.70 -6.13
N GLU A 401 -27.29 19.32 -6.62
CA GLU A 401 -27.06 18.10 -7.41
C GLU A 401 -26.84 16.83 -6.58
N VAL A 402 -26.44 16.91 -5.31
CA VAL A 402 -26.04 15.72 -4.53
C VAL A 402 -26.96 15.46 -3.34
N ASP A 403 -27.38 14.21 -3.20
CA ASP A 403 -28.33 13.74 -2.18
C ASP A 403 -27.63 13.46 -0.84
N ALA A 404 -26.32 13.21 -0.84
CA ALA A 404 -25.52 12.91 0.35
C ALA A 404 -24.03 13.25 0.14
N ILE A 405 -23.29 13.48 1.23
CA ILE A 405 -21.85 13.75 1.22
C ILE A 405 -21.11 12.67 2.02
N VAL A 406 -20.03 12.13 1.46
CA VAL A 406 -19.11 11.21 2.12
C VAL A 406 -17.73 11.86 2.25
N GLY A 407 -17.38 12.26 3.47
CA GLY A 407 -16.12 12.91 3.81
C GLY A 407 -15.05 11.89 4.22
N ILE A 408 -14.16 11.50 3.29
CA ILE A 408 -13.01 10.61 3.54
C ILE A 408 -11.68 11.37 3.51
N ALA A 409 -11.59 12.46 2.75
CA ALA A 409 -10.36 13.22 2.61
C ALA A 409 -9.89 13.80 3.96
N ALA A 410 -8.68 13.42 4.35
CA ALA A 410 -7.93 13.94 5.49
C ALA A 410 -6.45 13.87 5.15
N ALA A 411 -5.64 14.72 5.77
CA ALA A 411 -4.21 14.50 5.92
C ALA A 411 -4.01 13.49 7.05
N VAL A 412 -3.45 12.32 6.71
CA VAL A 412 -3.03 11.28 7.65
C VAL A 412 -1.51 11.34 7.73
N ASP A 413 -1.03 12.07 8.72
CA ASP A 413 0.38 12.24 9.04
C ASP A 413 0.43 12.37 10.57
N PHE A 414 1.21 11.52 11.23
CA PHE A 414 1.25 11.42 12.68
C PHE A 414 2.44 12.17 13.29
N LEU A 415 3.36 12.69 12.47
CA LEU A 415 4.44 13.58 12.90
C LEU A 415 3.90 15.01 13.00
N ARG A 416 3.03 15.41 12.06
CA ARG A 416 2.52 16.80 11.98
C ARG A 416 1.57 17.17 13.13
N GLY A 417 1.76 18.38 13.66
CA GLY A 417 0.94 18.95 14.74
C GLY A 417 -0.44 19.47 14.28
N TYR A 418 -1.25 19.93 15.23
CA TYR A 418 -2.63 20.36 14.97
C TYR A 418 -2.72 21.45 13.90
N SER A 419 -1.98 22.57 14.07
CA SER A 419 -1.96 23.72 13.15
C SER A 419 -1.80 23.29 11.69
N SER A 420 -0.86 22.39 11.46
CA SER A 420 -0.44 21.85 10.16
C SER A 420 -1.53 20.97 9.50
N LEU A 421 -2.30 20.24 10.30
CA LEU A 421 -3.34 19.30 9.81
C LEU A 421 -4.75 19.90 9.80
N ARG A 422 -5.00 20.91 10.62
CA ARG A 422 -6.28 21.62 10.84
C ARG A 422 -7.01 21.97 9.55
N GLN A 423 -6.30 22.49 8.54
CA GLN A 423 -6.91 22.90 7.27
C GLN A 423 -7.49 21.70 6.49
N SER A 424 -6.75 20.59 6.47
CA SER A 424 -7.14 19.36 5.76
C SER A 424 -8.15 18.51 6.52
N ASN A 425 -8.22 18.61 7.84
CA ASN A 425 -8.99 17.69 8.68
C ASN A 425 -10.22 18.34 9.35
N VAL A 426 -10.12 19.60 9.78
CA VAL A 426 -11.16 20.29 10.57
C VAL A 426 -11.94 21.31 9.72
N LEU A 427 -11.26 22.25 9.06
CA LEU A 427 -11.94 23.28 8.26
C LEU A 427 -12.56 22.72 6.97
N SER A 428 -11.90 21.74 6.35
CA SER A 428 -12.47 20.93 5.26
C SER A 428 -13.79 20.28 5.66
N THR A 429 -13.84 19.69 6.85
CA THR A 429 -15.01 19.01 7.40
C THR A 429 -16.15 19.98 7.70
N LEU A 430 -15.84 21.16 8.24
CA LEU A 430 -16.81 22.27 8.39
C LEU A 430 -17.33 22.79 7.03
N THR A 431 -16.48 22.85 6.00
CA THR A 431 -16.89 23.23 4.64
C THR A 431 -17.82 22.16 4.02
N LEU A 432 -17.61 20.88 4.30
CA LEU A 432 -18.56 19.82 3.93
C LEU A 432 -19.87 19.91 4.71
N ALA A 433 -19.86 20.40 5.96
CA ALA A 433 -21.08 20.70 6.71
C ALA A 433 -21.82 21.93 6.14
N GLU A 434 -21.12 22.99 5.72
CA GLU A 434 -21.69 24.14 4.99
C GLU A 434 -22.40 23.65 3.71
N LEU A 435 -21.76 22.78 2.92
CA LEU A 435 -22.37 22.20 1.72
C LEU A 435 -23.56 21.26 2.02
N ALA A 436 -23.56 20.64 3.20
CA ALA A 436 -24.64 19.76 3.63
C ALA A 436 -25.92 20.52 4.04
N VAL A 437 -25.78 21.76 4.54
CA VAL A 437 -26.90 22.67 4.87
C VAL A 437 -27.24 23.68 3.77
N THR A 438 -26.35 23.86 2.78
CA THR A 438 -26.61 24.72 1.61
C THR A 438 -27.56 24.05 0.62
N GLY A 439 -28.55 24.82 0.12
CA GLY A 439 -29.50 24.36 -0.89
C GLY A 439 -30.48 23.34 -0.30
N THR A 440 -30.44 22.10 -0.81
CA THR A 440 -31.21 20.99 -0.23
C THR A 440 -30.42 20.40 0.94
N VAL A 441 -31.04 20.32 2.13
CA VAL A 441 -30.40 19.69 3.30
C VAL A 441 -30.17 18.20 3.01
N LYS A 442 -28.95 17.71 3.28
CA LYS A 442 -28.47 16.37 2.93
C LYS A 442 -27.62 15.78 4.07
N PRO A 443 -27.58 14.45 4.29
CA PRO A 443 -26.74 13.84 5.30
C PRO A 443 -25.24 13.97 4.97
N LEU A 444 -24.43 14.02 6.03
CA LEU A 444 -22.97 13.98 5.97
C LEU A 444 -22.46 12.71 6.65
N HIS A 445 -21.76 11.86 5.91
CA HIS A 445 -21.12 10.66 6.43
C HIS A 445 -19.62 10.94 6.56
N HIS A 446 -19.14 11.13 7.79
CA HIS A 446 -17.75 11.49 8.07
C HIS A 446 -16.94 10.27 8.48
N ILE A 447 -15.84 10.02 7.76
CA ILE A 447 -14.84 9.03 8.17
C ILE A 447 -13.96 9.66 9.26
N SER A 448 -14.38 9.43 10.49
CA SER A 448 -13.62 9.68 11.72
C SER A 448 -12.52 8.62 11.87
N SER A 449 -12.11 8.29 13.09
CA SER A 449 -11.29 7.13 13.45
C SER A 449 -11.50 6.84 14.94
N ILE A 450 -11.18 5.63 15.42
CA ILE A 450 -11.08 5.40 16.87
C ILE A 450 -9.97 6.24 17.54
N ALA A 451 -9.10 6.90 16.77
CA ALA A 451 -8.10 7.86 17.27
C ALA A 451 -8.71 9.00 18.13
N VAL A 452 -10.00 9.30 18.00
CA VAL A 452 -10.72 10.22 18.90
C VAL A 452 -10.79 9.73 20.36
N PHE A 453 -10.38 8.48 20.62
CA PHE A 453 -10.29 7.84 21.93
C PHE A 453 -8.84 7.52 22.34
N ASN A 454 -7.81 8.05 21.67
CA ASN A 454 -6.40 7.65 21.88
C ASN A 454 -5.76 8.27 23.15
N GLU A 455 -6.51 8.24 24.25
CA GLU A 455 -6.07 8.64 25.58
C GLU A 455 -5.35 7.45 26.27
N VAL A 456 -4.12 7.67 26.73
CA VAL A 456 -3.33 6.64 27.41
C VAL A 456 -4.04 6.22 28.70
N GLY A 457 -4.48 4.95 28.75
CA GLY A 457 -5.19 4.40 29.89
C GLY A 457 -6.72 4.47 29.81
N ILE A 458 -7.31 4.75 28.65
CA ILE A 458 -8.78 4.73 28.48
C ILE A 458 -9.40 3.35 28.80
N ASP A 459 -10.51 3.36 29.55
CA ASP A 459 -11.19 2.14 30.01
C ASP A 459 -12.04 1.46 28.91
N THR A 460 -12.80 2.26 28.14
CA THR A 460 -13.76 1.79 27.13
C THR A 460 -13.65 2.55 25.81
N ILE A 461 -14.01 1.91 24.70
CA ILE A 461 -14.12 2.51 23.36
C ILE A 461 -15.44 2.04 22.75
N GLY A 462 -16.56 2.59 23.22
CA GLY A 462 -17.90 2.34 22.69
C GLY A 462 -18.26 3.21 21.49
N GLU A 463 -19.39 2.89 20.83
CA GLU A 463 -19.87 3.68 19.69
C GLU A 463 -20.47 5.02 20.13
N ASP A 464 -21.14 5.07 21.29
CA ASP A 464 -21.72 6.29 21.87
C ASP A 464 -20.96 6.83 23.10
N ASP A 465 -19.83 6.22 23.46
CA ASP A 465 -18.99 6.64 24.58
C ASP A 465 -18.47 8.08 24.40
N PRO A 466 -18.19 8.79 25.50
CA PRO A 466 -17.41 10.03 25.48
C PRO A 466 -16.07 9.82 24.77
N VAL A 467 -15.74 10.70 23.83
CA VAL A 467 -14.41 10.77 23.22
C VAL A 467 -13.37 11.24 24.25
N ALA A 468 -12.09 11.03 23.96
CA ALA A 468 -10.97 11.37 24.84
C ALA A 468 -11.00 12.83 25.32
N HIS A 469 -10.34 13.09 26.45
CA HIS A 469 -10.06 14.46 26.87
C HIS A 469 -9.00 15.08 25.94
N ILE A 470 -9.31 16.23 25.34
CA ILE A 470 -8.47 16.87 24.31
C ILE A 470 -7.07 17.26 24.85
N ASP A 471 -6.99 17.62 26.13
CA ASP A 471 -5.76 17.89 26.89
C ASP A 471 -4.86 16.66 27.08
N LYS A 472 -5.33 15.45 26.74
CA LYS A 472 -4.58 14.19 26.83
C LYS A 472 -4.28 13.54 25.48
N LEU A 473 -4.72 14.13 24.36
CA LEU A 473 -4.36 13.68 23.02
C LEU A 473 -3.03 14.30 22.59
N GLY A 474 -1.94 13.52 22.59
CA GLY A 474 -0.60 14.02 22.30
C GLY A 474 -0.30 14.33 20.82
N ALA A 475 -0.96 13.64 19.88
CA ALA A 475 -0.65 13.75 18.45
C ALA A 475 -1.64 14.65 17.67
N GLY A 476 -1.11 15.47 16.75
CA GLY A 476 -1.89 16.41 15.94
C GLY A 476 -2.96 15.75 15.06
N TYR A 477 -2.72 14.53 14.58
CA TYR A 477 -3.73 13.76 13.86
C TYR A 477 -4.94 13.43 14.74
N ASP A 478 -4.70 12.94 15.95
CA ASP A 478 -5.75 12.55 16.90
C ASP A 478 -6.54 13.79 17.35
N GLN A 479 -5.84 14.88 17.68
CA GLN A 479 -6.42 16.18 17.99
C GLN A 479 -7.30 16.72 16.84
N THR A 480 -6.86 16.60 15.58
CA THR A 480 -7.68 17.05 14.43
C THR A 480 -8.86 16.14 14.14
N LYS A 481 -8.75 14.82 14.32
CA LYS A 481 -9.91 13.91 14.25
C LYS A 481 -10.92 14.20 15.35
N TRP A 482 -10.46 14.43 16.57
CA TRP A 482 -11.30 14.82 17.71
C TRP A 482 -12.02 16.14 17.43
N ALA A 483 -11.30 17.18 16.99
CA ALA A 483 -11.86 18.50 16.72
C ALA A 483 -12.88 18.48 15.58
N ALA A 484 -12.63 17.71 14.51
CA ALA A 484 -13.57 17.50 13.43
C ALA A 484 -14.86 16.79 13.91
N GLU A 485 -14.73 15.76 14.76
CA GLU A 485 -15.90 15.07 15.31
C GLU A 485 -16.68 15.95 16.30
N ALA A 486 -16.00 16.74 17.14
CA ALA A 486 -16.61 17.69 18.07
C ALA A 486 -17.37 18.82 17.34
N ALA A 487 -16.75 19.42 16.31
CA ALA A 487 -17.39 20.42 15.46
C ALA A 487 -18.63 19.85 14.75
N LEU A 488 -18.55 18.62 14.24
CA LEU A 488 -19.70 17.96 13.61
C LEU A 488 -20.77 17.50 14.62
N ARG A 489 -20.42 17.19 15.88
CA ARG A 489 -21.40 16.93 16.95
C ARG A 489 -22.21 18.19 17.23
N ARG A 490 -21.57 19.35 17.29
CA ARG A 490 -22.23 20.66 17.39
C ARG A 490 -23.09 20.98 16.16
N ALA A 491 -22.65 20.62 14.95
CA ALA A 491 -23.49 20.71 13.75
C ALA A 491 -24.77 19.83 13.81
N ARG A 492 -24.74 18.69 14.53
CA ARG A 492 -25.95 17.88 14.79
C ARG A 492 -26.94 18.57 15.72
N GLU A 493 -26.48 19.40 16.66
CA GLU A 493 -27.34 20.24 17.51
C GLU A 493 -28.08 21.30 16.67
N HIS A 494 -27.48 21.73 15.56
CA HIS A 494 -28.11 22.59 14.54
C HIS A 494 -29.02 21.81 13.56
N GLY A 495 -29.24 20.50 13.77
CA GLY A 495 -30.16 19.67 13.00
C GLY A 495 -29.54 18.91 11.81
N LEU A 496 -28.24 19.08 11.53
CA LEU A 496 -27.56 18.34 10.46
C LEU A 496 -27.45 16.85 10.83
N VAL A 497 -27.90 15.96 9.93
CA VAL A 497 -27.73 14.51 10.11
C VAL A 497 -26.29 14.12 9.74
N VAL A 498 -25.45 13.96 10.76
CA VAL A 498 -24.09 13.45 10.62
C VAL A 498 -23.99 12.00 11.10
N THR A 499 -23.48 11.12 10.24
CA THR A 499 -23.10 9.74 10.60
C THR A 499 -21.58 9.69 10.81
N PHE A 500 -21.13 9.18 11.96
CA PHE A 500 -19.71 8.98 12.23
C PHE A 500 -19.31 7.53 11.97
N LEU A 501 -18.38 7.34 11.04
CA LEU A 501 -17.80 6.05 10.71
C LEU A 501 -16.35 6.07 11.21
N ARG A 502 -16.01 5.22 12.18
CA ARG A 502 -14.71 5.23 12.89
C ARG A 502 -13.92 3.96 12.61
N PRO A 503 -13.10 3.90 11.55
CA PRO A 503 -12.13 2.82 11.37
C PRO A 503 -11.13 2.74 12.54
N GLY A 504 -10.71 1.51 12.83
CA GLY A 504 -9.44 1.24 13.51
C GLY A 504 -8.25 1.38 12.56
N GLY A 505 -7.18 0.63 12.82
CA GLY A 505 -6.13 0.44 11.80
C GLY A 505 -6.70 -0.28 10.57
N ILE A 506 -6.37 0.19 9.37
CA ILE A 506 -6.96 -0.31 8.12
C ILE A 506 -5.98 -1.26 7.45
N GLY A 507 -6.17 -2.56 7.69
CA GLY A 507 -5.39 -3.63 7.08
C GLY A 507 -5.56 -3.72 5.57
N GLY A 508 -4.60 -4.37 4.91
CA GLY A 508 -4.65 -4.68 3.49
C GLY A 508 -5.86 -5.54 3.09
N HIS A 509 -6.25 -5.45 1.82
CA HIS A 509 -7.37 -6.19 1.25
C HIS A 509 -7.06 -7.69 1.19
N ARG A 510 -7.89 -8.52 1.84
CA ARG A 510 -7.59 -9.95 2.08
C ARG A 510 -7.37 -10.77 0.81
N GLU A 511 -8.18 -10.53 -0.22
CA GLU A 511 -8.12 -11.26 -1.50
C GLU A 511 -7.04 -10.74 -2.46
N THR A 512 -6.84 -9.41 -2.53
CA THR A 512 -5.92 -8.80 -3.52
C THR A 512 -4.54 -8.48 -2.97
N GLY A 513 -4.39 -8.37 -1.65
CA GLY A 513 -3.19 -7.93 -0.93
C GLY A 513 -2.89 -6.43 -0.97
N ALA A 514 -3.79 -5.63 -1.57
CA ALA A 514 -3.61 -4.20 -1.70
C ALA A 514 -3.58 -3.51 -0.32
N HIS A 515 -2.52 -2.76 -0.04
CA HIS A 515 -2.29 -2.04 1.21
C HIS A 515 -1.72 -0.63 0.91
N ASN A 516 -1.77 0.25 1.91
CA ASN A 516 -1.01 1.51 1.87
C ASN A 516 0.41 1.24 2.42
N PRO A 517 1.50 1.41 1.65
CA PRO A 517 2.86 1.22 2.15
C PRO A 517 3.28 2.32 3.15
N HIS A 518 2.66 3.50 3.07
CA HIS A 518 2.91 4.63 3.98
C HIS A 518 1.88 4.65 5.12
N ASP A 519 1.53 3.47 5.66
CA ASP A 519 0.65 3.34 6.82
C ASP A 519 1.42 2.78 8.02
N LEU A 520 1.15 3.30 9.22
CA LEU A 520 1.74 2.80 10.46
C LEU A 520 1.45 1.30 10.65
N SER A 521 0.24 0.83 10.30
CA SER A 521 -0.14 -0.58 10.39
C SER A 521 0.74 -1.45 9.48
N SER A 522 1.01 -0.98 8.26
CA SER A 522 1.86 -1.67 7.28
C SER A 522 3.31 -1.70 7.70
N ALA A 523 3.85 -0.59 8.22
CA ALA A 523 5.24 -0.49 8.63
C ALA A 523 5.52 -1.30 9.91
N MET A 524 4.60 -1.27 10.89
CA MET A 524 4.64 -2.16 12.06
C MET A 524 4.63 -3.62 11.63
N LEU A 525 3.75 -4.00 10.68
CA LEU A 525 3.66 -5.37 10.20
C LEU A 525 4.94 -5.86 9.50
N ALA A 526 5.57 -4.99 8.72
CA ALA A 526 6.85 -5.24 8.08
C ALA A 526 7.98 -5.42 9.11
N ALA A 527 8.07 -4.55 10.12
CA ALA A 527 9.05 -4.66 11.20
C ALA A 527 8.89 -5.95 12.02
N ILE A 528 7.65 -6.28 12.43
CA ILE A 528 7.33 -7.53 13.15
C ILE A 528 7.73 -8.76 12.31
N SER A 529 7.44 -8.73 11.00
CA SER A 529 7.82 -9.79 10.07
C SER A 529 9.35 -9.93 9.97
N ARG A 530 10.07 -8.85 9.68
CA ARG A 530 11.53 -8.91 9.43
C ARG A 530 12.33 -9.20 10.70
N PHE A 531 12.01 -8.54 11.81
CA PHE A 531 12.81 -8.61 13.04
C PHE A 531 12.44 -9.79 13.94
N ARG A 532 11.28 -10.42 13.71
CA ARG A 532 10.69 -11.48 14.55
C ARG A 532 10.49 -11.04 16.00
N THR A 533 10.20 -9.76 16.22
CA THR A 533 9.94 -9.16 17.53
C THR A 533 8.61 -8.43 17.53
N LEU A 534 7.93 -8.44 18.68
CA LEU A 534 6.58 -7.88 18.87
C LEU A 534 6.60 -7.03 20.15
N PRO A 535 6.13 -5.76 20.14
CA PRO A 535 5.97 -5.01 21.37
C PRO A 535 4.82 -5.62 22.20
N GLU A 536 4.82 -5.39 23.51
CA GLU A 536 3.67 -5.71 24.36
C GLU A 536 2.47 -4.80 24.02
N PHE A 537 1.28 -5.39 23.88
CA PHE A 537 0.03 -4.68 23.67
C PHE A 537 -1.19 -5.44 24.23
N ARG A 538 -2.26 -4.69 24.50
CA ARG A 538 -3.54 -5.22 24.99
C ARG A 538 -4.33 -5.88 23.86
N CYS A 539 -4.67 -5.10 22.83
CA CYS A 539 -5.21 -5.62 21.57
C CYS A 539 -5.05 -4.61 20.43
N PHE A 540 -5.00 -5.11 19.19
CA PHE A 540 -5.10 -4.29 17.98
C PHE A 540 -6.55 -4.26 17.47
N ASN A 541 -7.11 -3.05 17.42
CA ASN A 541 -8.39 -2.76 16.78
C ASN A 541 -8.16 -2.55 15.26
N VAL A 542 -8.05 -3.64 14.49
CA VAL A 542 -7.67 -3.62 13.07
C VAL A 542 -8.62 -4.47 12.22
N ALA A 543 -9.06 -3.91 11.10
CA ALA A 543 -9.91 -4.59 10.12
C ALA A 543 -9.36 -4.40 8.70
N SER A 544 -9.56 -5.40 7.83
CA SER A 544 -9.18 -5.28 6.41
C SER A 544 -10.03 -4.26 5.66
N VAL A 545 -9.40 -3.50 4.76
CA VAL A 545 -10.06 -2.44 3.98
C VAL A 545 -11.32 -2.93 3.25
N ASP A 546 -11.35 -4.17 2.74
CA ASP A 546 -12.49 -4.76 2.02
C ASP A 546 -13.72 -5.09 2.88
N TRP A 547 -13.56 -5.07 4.21
CA TRP A 547 -14.66 -5.10 5.16
C TRP A 547 -15.08 -3.68 5.55
N VAL A 548 -14.11 -2.82 5.90
CA VAL A 548 -14.34 -1.42 6.31
C VAL A 548 -15.09 -0.64 5.23
N SER A 549 -14.64 -0.71 3.96
CA SER A 549 -15.27 -0.02 2.83
C SER A 549 -16.68 -0.50 2.56
N ARG A 550 -16.92 -1.81 2.70
CA ARG A 550 -18.22 -2.45 2.41
C ARG A 550 -19.27 -2.12 3.46
N VAL A 551 -18.90 -2.14 4.74
CA VAL A 551 -19.80 -1.75 5.84
C VAL A 551 -20.07 -0.25 5.79
N ALA A 552 -19.05 0.58 5.57
CA ALA A 552 -19.22 2.02 5.37
C ALA A 552 -20.16 2.35 4.19
N ALA A 553 -19.94 1.72 3.03
CA ALA A 553 -20.77 1.92 1.83
C ALA A 553 -22.23 1.46 2.05
N ALA A 554 -22.46 0.38 2.80
CA ALA A 554 -23.80 -0.06 3.14
C ALA A 554 -24.51 0.94 4.08
N ILE A 555 -23.84 1.45 5.12
CA ILE A 555 -24.40 2.46 6.04
C ILE A 555 -24.77 3.76 5.29
N VAL A 556 -23.95 4.20 4.33
CA VAL A 556 -24.25 5.37 3.49
C VAL A 556 -25.52 5.16 2.65
N ASN A 557 -25.70 3.97 2.06
CA ASN A 557 -26.85 3.67 1.23
C ASN A 557 -28.15 3.36 2.02
N GLU A 558 -28.10 3.22 3.34
CA GLU A 558 -29.24 2.83 4.19
C GLU A 558 -29.76 3.99 5.07
N PRO A 559 -30.87 4.65 4.71
CA PRO A 559 -31.41 5.78 5.47
C PRO A 559 -31.88 5.47 6.89
N GLY A 560 -32.09 4.21 7.25
CA GLY A 560 -32.28 3.79 8.64
C GLY A 560 -31.04 4.04 9.51
N ALA A 561 -29.85 3.81 8.95
CA ALA A 561 -28.56 3.87 9.64
C ALA A 561 -27.97 5.29 9.77
N TRP A 562 -28.65 6.32 9.29
CA TRP A 562 -28.15 7.69 9.31
C TRP A 562 -28.31 8.38 10.67
N GLY A 563 -27.27 9.13 11.07
CA GLY A 563 -27.25 9.90 12.32
C GLY A 563 -26.69 9.14 13.52
N TYR A 564 -26.07 7.98 13.31
CA TYR A 564 -25.45 7.19 14.36
C TYR A 564 -23.91 7.15 14.25
N ASN A 565 -23.28 6.56 15.25
CA ASN A 565 -21.84 6.37 15.34
C ASN A 565 -21.55 4.86 15.14
N TYR A 566 -20.52 4.52 14.38
CA TYR A 566 -20.17 3.13 14.04
C TYR A 566 -18.67 2.89 14.16
N ASN A 567 -18.28 1.92 14.99
CA ASN A 567 -16.88 1.51 15.14
C ASN A 567 -16.56 0.41 14.11
N LEU A 568 -15.75 0.76 13.10
CA LEU A 568 -15.39 -0.10 11.98
C LEU A 568 -14.03 -0.79 12.25
N THR A 569 -13.93 -1.48 13.39
CA THR A 569 -12.69 -2.05 13.94
C THR A 569 -12.54 -3.55 13.73
N GLY A 570 -13.60 -4.26 13.35
CA GLY A 570 -13.58 -5.69 13.03
C GLY A 570 -13.65 -6.58 14.27
N VAL A 571 -12.67 -7.48 14.43
CA VAL A 571 -12.49 -8.30 15.63
C VAL A 571 -11.13 -7.95 16.23
N ALA A 572 -11.12 -7.39 17.44
CA ALA A 572 -9.89 -6.98 18.11
C ALA A 572 -8.96 -8.18 18.35
N GLN A 573 -7.72 -8.07 17.89
CA GLN A 573 -6.71 -9.14 17.95
C GLN A 573 -5.84 -8.95 19.20
N THR A 574 -5.74 -9.95 20.08
CA THR A 574 -4.89 -9.86 21.29
C THR A 574 -3.47 -10.34 21.00
N MET A 575 -2.49 -9.89 21.81
CA MET A 575 -1.10 -10.37 21.72
C MET A 575 -1.00 -11.91 21.78
N ASP A 576 -1.79 -12.53 22.66
CA ASP A 576 -1.91 -13.98 22.82
C ASP A 576 -2.49 -14.71 21.57
N ALA A 577 -3.25 -14.00 20.74
CA ALA A 577 -3.72 -14.48 19.45
C ALA A 577 -2.60 -14.31 18.39
N THR A 578 -2.05 -13.09 18.26
CA THR A 578 -0.97 -12.76 17.31
C THR A 578 0.25 -13.67 17.47
N VAL A 579 0.79 -13.86 18.68
CA VAL A 579 1.98 -14.71 18.94
C VAL A 579 1.75 -16.17 18.54
N ARG A 580 0.49 -16.64 18.60
CA ARG A 580 0.08 -18.00 18.24
C ARG A 580 -0.13 -18.14 16.74
N GLU A 581 -0.72 -17.14 16.11
CA GLU A 581 -0.96 -17.07 14.67
C GLU A 581 0.34 -16.91 13.89
N THR A 582 1.27 -16.06 14.33
CA THR A 582 2.59 -15.90 13.72
C THR A 582 3.45 -17.15 13.91
N ALA A 583 3.41 -17.77 15.10
CA ALA A 583 4.04 -19.09 15.30
C ALA A 583 3.46 -20.17 14.38
N VAL A 584 2.12 -20.27 14.25
CA VAL A 584 1.49 -21.19 13.28
C VAL A 584 1.90 -20.85 11.84
N ALA A 585 2.06 -19.58 11.49
CA ALA A 585 2.51 -19.14 10.16
C ALA A 585 4.00 -19.42 9.87
N GLY A 586 4.76 -20.07 10.76
CA GLY A 586 6.21 -20.28 10.61
C GLY A 586 7.03 -19.00 10.80
N MET A 587 6.46 -18.00 11.48
CA MET A 587 7.08 -16.71 11.80
C MET A 587 7.01 -16.44 13.31
N PRO A 588 7.50 -17.33 14.20
CA PRO A 588 7.42 -17.11 15.64
C PRO A 588 8.07 -15.78 16.03
N VAL A 589 7.42 -15.02 16.91
CA VAL A 589 7.85 -13.69 17.35
C VAL A 589 8.14 -13.65 18.84
N ARG A 590 9.21 -12.95 19.21
CA ARG A 590 9.57 -12.66 20.61
C ARG A 590 8.87 -11.41 21.09
N VAL A 591 8.05 -11.54 22.14
CA VAL A 591 7.43 -10.40 22.83
C VAL A 591 8.48 -9.61 23.62
N GLN A 592 8.35 -8.28 23.64
CA GLN A 592 9.22 -7.34 24.34
C GLN A 592 8.44 -6.15 24.90
N HIS A 593 8.85 -5.63 26.06
CA HIS A 593 8.32 -4.37 26.56
C HIS A 593 8.55 -3.22 25.56
N TRP A 594 7.57 -2.32 25.43
CA TRP A 594 7.52 -1.27 24.39
C TRP A 594 8.85 -0.54 24.14
N GLU A 595 9.45 0.04 25.19
CA GLU A 595 10.68 0.83 25.07
C GLU A 595 11.85 -0.04 24.55
N GLN A 596 11.96 -1.30 24.99
CA GLN A 596 12.98 -2.23 24.50
C GLN A 596 12.74 -2.61 23.03
N TRP A 597 11.48 -2.81 22.63
CA TRP A 597 11.13 -3.12 21.25
C TRP A 597 11.44 -1.94 20.33
N ARG A 598 11.08 -0.71 20.73
CA ARG A 598 11.37 0.52 19.97
C ARG A 598 12.87 0.66 19.74
N ASP A 599 13.66 0.55 20.80
CA ASP A 599 15.11 0.75 20.73
C ASP A 599 15.77 -0.34 19.87
N GLU A 600 15.36 -1.61 20.00
CA GLU A 600 15.86 -2.69 19.15
C GLU A 600 15.43 -2.53 17.68
N ALA A 601 14.21 -2.07 17.41
CA ALA A 601 13.73 -1.79 16.06
C ALA A 601 14.49 -0.63 15.42
N LEU A 602 14.77 0.45 16.16
CA LEU A 602 15.55 1.59 15.66
C LEU A 602 16.98 1.20 15.29
N HIS A 603 17.67 0.41 16.14
CA HIS A 603 19.00 -0.10 15.81
C HIS A 603 18.98 -0.98 14.55
N ARG A 604 18.03 -1.93 14.47
CA ARG A 604 17.90 -2.82 13.29
C ARG A 604 17.57 -2.08 11.98
N ILE A 605 16.79 -0.99 12.03
CA ILE A 605 16.53 -0.16 10.84
C ILE A 605 17.78 0.68 10.46
N ALA A 606 18.64 1.04 11.42
CA ALA A 606 19.91 1.71 11.12
C ALA A 606 20.97 0.75 10.55
N ASP A 607 21.03 -0.49 11.05
CA ASP A 607 21.97 -1.53 10.59
C ASP A 607 21.62 -2.08 9.19
N ASP A 608 20.32 -2.22 8.89
CA ASP A 608 19.77 -2.80 7.65
C ASP A 608 18.69 -1.86 7.05
N PRO A 609 19.10 -0.71 6.46
CA PRO A 609 18.20 0.38 6.10
C PRO A 609 17.29 0.07 4.90
N ILE A 610 16.01 -0.18 5.20
CA ILE A 610 14.93 -0.31 4.21
C ILE A 610 14.21 1.04 4.05
N PRO A 611 14.07 1.60 2.83
CA PRO A 611 13.39 2.87 2.60
C PRO A 611 11.96 2.93 3.16
N GLU A 612 11.20 1.85 3.03
CA GLU A 612 9.83 1.72 3.51
C GLU A 612 9.71 1.66 5.06
N LEU A 613 10.78 1.26 5.75
CA LEU A 613 10.86 1.34 7.23
C LEU A 613 11.41 2.69 7.72
N GLY A 614 11.95 3.53 6.85
CA GLY A 614 12.42 4.88 7.21
C GLY A 614 11.31 5.76 7.83
N PHE A 615 10.07 5.61 7.36
CA PHE A 615 8.90 6.24 7.99
C PHE A 615 8.67 5.74 9.43
N LEU A 616 8.82 4.44 9.68
CA LEU A 616 8.71 3.89 11.03
C LEU A 616 9.85 4.39 11.93
N ALA A 617 11.07 4.51 11.42
CA ALA A 617 12.18 5.06 12.21
C ALA A 617 11.89 6.50 12.68
N LEU A 618 11.37 7.36 11.79
CA LEU A 618 10.95 8.72 12.17
C LEU A 618 9.80 8.70 13.20
N MET A 619 8.81 7.84 13.02
CA MET A 619 7.68 7.64 13.95
C MET A 619 8.14 7.15 15.34
N LEU A 620 9.15 6.30 15.40
CA LEU A 620 9.73 5.79 16.65
C LEU A 620 10.74 6.76 17.29
N GLN A 621 11.15 7.83 16.58
CA GLN A 621 12.02 8.89 17.11
C GLN A 621 11.23 10.08 17.65
N SER A 622 10.11 10.47 17.02
CA SER A 622 9.31 11.62 17.46
C SER A 622 8.49 11.31 18.73
N PRO A 623 8.49 12.19 19.76
CA PRO A 623 7.74 11.97 21.00
C PRO A 623 6.23 11.86 20.80
N GLY A 624 5.61 12.76 20.02
CA GLY A 624 4.16 12.77 19.82
C GLY A 624 3.66 11.52 19.07
N ALA A 625 4.45 11.03 18.12
CA ALA A 625 4.20 9.77 17.43
C ALA A 625 4.36 8.55 18.36
N THR A 626 5.37 8.57 19.24
CA THR A 626 5.59 7.56 20.28
C THR A 626 4.39 7.45 21.24
N ASP A 627 3.84 8.59 21.66
CA ASP A 627 2.66 8.62 22.55
C ASP A 627 1.40 8.11 21.86
N LEU A 628 1.18 8.46 20.58
CA LEU A 628 0.09 7.90 19.76
C LEU A 628 0.17 6.37 19.64
N ILE A 629 1.38 5.83 19.47
CA ILE A 629 1.60 4.38 19.43
C ILE A 629 1.36 3.77 20.82
N ARG A 630 1.84 4.38 21.90
CA ARG A 630 1.64 3.88 23.27
C ARG A 630 0.16 3.85 23.67
N GLY A 631 -0.63 4.85 23.29
CA GLY A 631 -2.09 4.83 23.40
C GLY A 631 -2.70 3.66 22.62
N SER A 632 -2.33 3.52 21.35
CA SER A 632 -2.83 2.45 20.47
C SER A 632 -2.50 1.03 20.96
N LEU A 633 -1.35 0.82 21.61
CA LEU A 633 -0.94 -0.47 22.20
C LEU A 633 -1.66 -0.77 23.52
N THR A 634 -2.08 0.24 24.28
CA THR A 634 -2.75 0.08 25.59
C THR A 634 -4.28 0.10 25.51
N ALA A 635 -4.84 0.53 24.37
CA ALA A 635 -6.27 0.64 24.10
C ALA A 635 -7.07 -0.67 24.35
N PRO A 636 -8.30 -0.58 24.90
CA PRO A 636 -9.21 -1.70 25.02
C PRO A 636 -9.75 -2.16 23.65
N PRO A 637 -10.38 -3.35 23.58
CA PRO A 637 -11.21 -3.72 22.44
C PRO A 637 -12.33 -2.70 22.23
N ALA A 638 -12.46 -2.18 21.02
CA ALA A 638 -13.53 -1.25 20.67
C ALA A 638 -14.87 -2.00 20.55
N ASP A 639 -15.85 -1.66 21.39
CA ASP A 639 -17.21 -2.17 21.20
C ASP A 639 -17.77 -1.62 19.89
N SER A 640 -18.51 -2.49 19.21
CA SER A 640 -19.02 -2.30 17.86
C SER A 640 -20.44 -2.89 17.75
N ALA A 641 -21.18 -2.99 18.87
CA ALA A 641 -22.45 -3.68 18.98
C ALA A 641 -23.50 -3.23 17.93
N ARG A 642 -23.60 -1.93 17.62
CA ARG A 642 -24.46 -1.37 16.57
C ARG A 642 -23.95 -1.74 15.19
N THR A 643 -22.65 -1.58 14.93
CA THR A 643 -22.01 -2.01 13.67
C THR A 643 -22.24 -3.50 13.40
N LEU A 644 -22.08 -4.35 14.41
CA LEU A 644 -22.28 -5.80 14.30
C LEU A 644 -23.77 -6.17 14.16
N ALA A 645 -24.69 -5.40 14.76
CA ALA A 645 -26.12 -5.57 14.55
C ALA A 645 -26.51 -5.27 13.09
N PHE A 646 -26.10 -4.11 12.58
CA PHE A 646 -26.29 -3.69 11.19
C PHE A 646 -25.70 -4.70 10.19
N VAL A 647 -24.47 -5.17 10.45
CA VAL A 647 -23.78 -6.18 9.62
C VAL A 647 -24.54 -7.52 9.57
N ARG A 648 -25.21 -7.94 10.65
CA ARG A 648 -26.09 -9.13 10.64
C ARG A 648 -27.41 -8.87 9.92
N GLU A 649 -28.05 -7.74 10.19
CA GLU A 649 -29.37 -7.36 9.63
C GLU A 649 -29.32 -7.24 8.10
N HIS A 650 -28.33 -6.51 7.58
CA HIS A 650 -28.13 -6.32 6.14
C HIS A 650 -27.34 -7.46 5.48
N LYS A 651 -27.13 -8.59 6.19
CA LYS A 651 -26.46 -9.81 5.70
C LYS A 651 -25.07 -9.56 5.08
N LEU A 652 -24.36 -8.58 5.63
CA LEU A 652 -23.01 -8.24 5.21
C LEU A 652 -22.02 -9.31 5.71
N PRO A 653 -20.81 -9.41 5.12
CA PRO A 653 -19.76 -10.28 5.64
C PRO A 653 -19.50 -9.97 7.12
N GLN A 654 -19.57 -10.99 7.97
CA GLN A 654 -19.16 -10.85 9.36
C GLN A 654 -17.65 -10.52 9.39
N PRO A 655 -17.18 -9.66 10.32
CA PRO A 655 -15.76 -9.41 10.44
C PRO A 655 -15.05 -10.71 10.84
N LEU A 656 -13.92 -10.96 10.20
CA LEU A 656 -12.96 -11.96 10.65
C LEU A 656 -11.86 -11.25 11.47
N PRO A 657 -11.16 -11.95 12.37
CA PRO A 657 -9.88 -11.48 12.88
C PRO A 657 -8.97 -11.13 11.71
N TYR A 658 -8.24 -10.02 11.78
CA TYR A 658 -7.23 -9.69 10.77
C TYR A 658 -5.93 -10.48 11.06
N ASP A 659 -6.06 -11.80 11.04
CA ASP A 659 -5.08 -12.82 11.39
C ASP A 659 -4.03 -13.06 10.29
N SER A 660 -3.06 -13.95 10.56
CA SER A 660 -2.01 -14.31 9.59
C SER A 660 -2.56 -14.89 8.26
N GLN A 661 -3.77 -15.46 8.26
CA GLN A 661 -4.44 -15.91 7.04
C GLN A 661 -5.04 -14.73 6.26
N SER A 662 -5.74 -13.82 6.94
CA SER A 662 -6.32 -12.60 6.36
C SER A 662 -5.25 -11.62 5.86
N GLN A 663 -4.09 -11.60 6.52
CA GLN A 663 -2.91 -10.83 6.13
C GLN A 663 -2.10 -11.46 4.98
N GLN A 664 -2.35 -12.72 4.61
CA GLN A 664 -1.48 -13.50 3.72
C GLN A 664 -1.13 -12.76 2.41
N LYS A 665 -2.14 -12.22 1.70
CA LYS A 665 -1.89 -11.51 0.42
C LYS A 665 -1.19 -10.18 0.59
N THR A 666 -1.28 -9.56 1.77
CA THR A 666 -0.50 -8.39 2.14
C THR A 666 0.97 -8.76 2.33
N PHE A 667 1.26 -9.84 3.07
CA PHE A 667 2.63 -10.36 3.23
C PHE A 667 3.28 -10.81 1.93
N GLU A 668 2.56 -11.53 1.06
CA GLU A 668 3.06 -11.95 -0.26
C GLU A 668 3.59 -10.75 -1.07
N ARG A 669 2.91 -9.60 -0.99
CA ARG A 669 3.29 -8.37 -1.69
C ARG A 669 4.40 -7.59 -1.00
N MET A 670 4.36 -7.48 0.33
CA MET A 670 5.45 -6.87 1.08
C MET A 670 6.77 -7.64 0.86
N ALA A 671 6.71 -8.97 0.75
CA ALA A 671 7.86 -9.80 0.40
C ALA A 671 8.29 -9.64 -1.07
N ALA A 672 7.35 -9.58 -2.02
CA ALA A 672 7.65 -9.28 -3.42
C ALA A 672 8.27 -7.87 -3.63
N ALA A 673 8.07 -6.94 -2.69
CA ALA A 673 8.70 -5.63 -2.64
C ALA A 673 9.97 -5.58 -1.76
N GLY A 674 10.39 -6.67 -1.13
CA GLY A 674 11.56 -6.74 -0.22
C GLY A 674 11.33 -6.20 1.20
N VAL A 675 10.17 -5.58 1.45
CA VAL A 675 9.78 -4.91 2.70
C VAL A 675 9.56 -5.89 3.87
N ALA A 676 9.06 -7.10 3.59
CA ALA A 676 8.87 -8.17 4.58
C ALA A 676 9.68 -9.43 4.24
N ARG A 677 10.13 -10.19 5.25
CA ARG A 677 10.84 -11.47 5.05
C ARG A 677 9.94 -12.66 5.40
N LEU A 678 9.27 -13.19 4.38
CA LEU A 678 8.63 -14.51 4.46
C LEU A 678 9.69 -15.60 4.74
N PRO A 679 9.34 -16.68 5.46
CA PRO A 679 10.27 -17.78 5.75
C PRO A 679 10.87 -18.39 4.47
N GLN A 680 12.19 -18.45 4.42
CA GLN A 680 12.96 -18.98 3.29
C GLN A 680 13.45 -20.41 3.56
N ARG A 681 13.80 -21.17 2.51
CA ARG A 681 14.31 -22.55 2.67
C ARG A 681 15.63 -22.65 3.45
N GLU A 682 16.37 -21.54 3.52
CA GLU A 682 17.59 -21.36 4.33
C GLU A 682 17.32 -21.10 5.83
N ASP A 683 16.09 -20.73 6.20
CA ASP A 683 15.70 -20.57 7.61
C ASP A 683 15.50 -21.94 8.28
N ALA A 684 15.64 -21.97 9.62
CA ALA A 684 15.41 -23.18 10.39
C ALA A 684 13.99 -23.74 10.17
N PRO A 685 13.82 -25.06 9.96
CA PRO A 685 12.52 -25.64 9.65
C PRO A 685 11.59 -25.61 10.87
N TYR A 686 10.39 -25.08 10.68
CA TYR A 686 9.31 -25.09 11.67
C TYR A 686 8.91 -26.52 12.07
N LEU A 687 8.89 -27.44 11.10
CA LEU A 687 8.55 -28.84 11.28
C LEU A 687 9.33 -29.69 10.27
N TRP A 688 9.84 -30.84 10.68
CA TRP A 688 10.53 -31.79 9.79
C TRP A 688 10.37 -33.25 10.24
N PHE A 689 10.55 -34.17 9.31
CA PHE A 689 10.51 -35.61 9.54
C PHE A 689 11.39 -36.35 8.52
N ALA A 690 11.73 -37.60 8.82
CA ALA A 690 12.50 -38.45 7.91
C ALA A 690 11.56 -39.26 6.99
N GLU A 691 12.04 -39.61 5.80
CA GLU A 691 11.42 -40.62 4.95
C GLU A 691 12.52 -41.55 4.39
N SER A 692 12.56 -42.78 4.91
CA SER A 692 13.40 -43.85 4.38
C SER A 692 12.61 -44.65 3.36
N MET A 693 13.17 -44.87 2.17
CA MET A 693 12.55 -45.69 1.11
C MET A 693 13.59 -46.59 0.45
N GLU A 694 13.18 -47.81 0.12
CA GLU A 694 14.04 -48.81 -0.54
C GLU A 694 13.29 -49.46 -1.71
N GLY A 695 14.02 -49.89 -2.73
CA GLY A 695 13.42 -50.64 -3.83
C GLY A 695 14.38 -50.89 -4.99
N LEU A 696 13.81 -51.15 -6.16
CA LEU A 696 14.56 -51.52 -7.36
C LEU A 696 14.31 -50.50 -8.48
N LEU A 697 15.41 -50.04 -9.09
CA LEU A 697 15.39 -49.32 -10.37
C LEU A 697 15.98 -50.20 -11.49
N GLY A 698 15.75 -49.84 -12.75
CA GLY A 698 16.33 -50.47 -13.94
C GLY A 698 16.34 -49.48 -15.11
N ALA A 699 16.95 -49.86 -16.24
CA ALA A 699 16.92 -49.01 -17.44
C ALA A 699 15.48 -48.85 -17.99
N PRO A 700 15.13 -47.74 -18.64
CA PRO A 700 13.78 -47.53 -19.19
C PRO A 700 13.32 -48.64 -20.15
N GLY A 701 12.41 -49.49 -19.67
CA GLY A 701 11.86 -50.63 -20.43
C GLY A 701 12.43 -52.00 -20.04
N GLU A 702 13.46 -52.04 -19.19
CA GLU A 702 14.05 -53.27 -18.65
C GLU A 702 13.48 -53.62 -17.26
N PRO A 703 13.62 -54.88 -16.78
CA PRO A 703 13.30 -55.24 -15.42
C PRO A 703 14.17 -54.47 -14.41
N ALA A 704 13.57 -54.00 -13.31
CA ALA A 704 14.31 -53.33 -12.26
C ALA A 704 15.11 -54.33 -11.41
N ASP A 705 16.44 -54.31 -11.52
CA ASP A 705 17.40 -55.16 -10.81
C ASP A 705 18.30 -54.41 -9.82
N LEU A 706 18.26 -53.07 -9.81
CA LEU A 706 19.21 -52.22 -9.08
C LEU A 706 18.71 -51.84 -7.68
N PRO A 707 19.29 -52.35 -6.58
CA PRO A 707 18.96 -51.88 -5.24
C PRO A 707 19.40 -50.42 -5.08
N CYS A 708 18.41 -49.55 -4.90
CA CYS A 708 18.61 -48.15 -4.51
C CYS A 708 17.81 -47.86 -3.22
N SER A 709 18.34 -47.01 -2.35
CA SER A 709 17.64 -46.50 -1.17
C SER A 709 17.80 -44.99 -1.02
N THR A 710 16.81 -44.34 -0.43
CA THR A 710 16.87 -42.90 -0.10
C THR A 710 16.71 -42.71 1.40
N ALA A 711 17.56 -41.87 1.98
CA ALA A 711 17.38 -41.31 3.31
C ALA A 711 17.09 -39.82 3.15
N LEU A 712 15.80 -39.46 3.11
CA LEU A 712 15.35 -38.09 2.90
C LEU A 712 14.95 -37.44 4.22
N THR A 713 15.19 -36.14 4.35
CA THR A 713 14.54 -35.28 5.34
C THR A 713 13.58 -34.36 4.62
N LEU A 714 12.33 -34.38 5.06
CA LEU A 714 11.26 -33.53 4.57
C LEU A 714 11.07 -32.40 5.58
N SER A 715 11.22 -31.16 5.12
CA SER A 715 11.22 -29.97 5.95
C SER A 715 10.19 -28.94 5.47
N ILE A 716 9.53 -28.32 6.44
CA ILE A 716 8.55 -27.25 6.24
C ILE A 716 9.05 -26.05 7.03
N THR A 717 9.43 -24.99 6.33
CA THR A 717 9.84 -23.74 6.99
C THR A 717 8.60 -22.98 7.51
N SER A 718 7.43 -23.18 6.91
CA SER A 718 6.20 -22.51 7.36
C SER A 718 4.91 -23.22 6.96
N MET A 719 3.84 -23.05 7.74
CA MET A 719 2.50 -23.44 7.29
C MET A 719 2.05 -22.62 6.06
N TYR A 720 2.59 -21.42 5.83
CA TYR A 720 2.37 -20.66 4.60
C TYR A 720 2.81 -21.46 3.36
N GLN A 721 4.00 -22.07 3.39
CA GLN A 721 4.53 -22.94 2.32
C GLN A 721 3.56 -24.10 1.99
N LEU A 722 2.98 -24.72 3.02
CA LEU A 722 1.99 -25.79 2.86
C LEU A 722 0.64 -25.30 2.32
N VAL A 723 0.09 -24.22 2.89
CA VAL A 723 -1.25 -23.74 2.53
C VAL A 723 -1.27 -23.11 1.14
N SER A 724 -0.24 -22.32 0.81
CA SER A 724 -0.17 -21.53 -0.43
C SER A 724 0.40 -22.32 -1.60
N GLU A 725 1.55 -22.98 -1.39
CA GLU A 725 2.32 -23.63 -2.45
C GLU A 725 2.10 -25.16 -2.48
N ARG A 726 1.66 -25.73 -1.34
CA ARG A 726 1.62 -27.18 -1.07
C ARG A 726 2.99 -27.83 -1.20
N ARG A 727 4.05 -27.03 -1.00
CA ARG A 727 5.45 -27.45 -1.09
C ARG A 727 5.94 -27.90 0.28
N VAL A 728 6.74 -28.95 0.25
CA VAL A 728 7.61 -29.41 1.33
C VAL A 728 9.01 -29.42 0.74
N ASP A 729 9.98 -28.84 1.43
CA ASP A 729 11.36 -28.88 0.95
C ASP A 729 11.97 -30.25 1.30
N VAL A 730 12.84 -30.73 0.41
CA VAL A 730 13.47 -32.05 0.54
C VAL A 730 14.99 -31.87 0.58
N SER A 731 15.63 -32.61 1.48
CA SER A 731 17.08 -32.76 1.59
C SER A 731 17.41 -34.23 1.91
N GLY A 732 18.70 -34.57 2.03
CA GLY A 732 19.17 -35.93 2.31
C GLY A 732 19.92 -36.55 1.14
N GLN A 733 19.88 -37.88 1.02
CA GLN A 733 20.73 -38.65 0.10
C GLN A 733 20.01 -39.81 -0.60
N LEU A 734 20.49 -40.14 -1.80
CA LEU A 734 20.16 -41.33 -2.60
C LEU A 734 21.40 -42.21 -2.71
N THR A 735 21.33 -43.42 -2.18
CA THR A 735 22.36 -44.45 -2.36
C THR A 735 21.91 -45.39 -3.47
N CYS A 736 22.66 -45.45 -4.58
CA CYS A 736 22.47 -46.53 -5.57
C CYS A 736 23.81 -46.94 -6.21
N PRO A 737 24.43 -48.06 -5.78
CA PRO A 737 25.83 -48.40 -6.08
C PRO A 737 26.22 -48.51 -7.56
N ARG A 738 25.27 -48.73 -8.48
CA ARG A 738 25.52 -48.75 -9.94
C ARG A 738 25.40 -47.39 -10.63
N ILE A 739 24.90 -46.36 -9.95
CA ILE A 739 24.97 -44.96 -10.40
C ILE A 739 26.30 -44.35 -9.96
N HIS A 740 26.64 -44.52 -8.68
CA HIS A 740 27.85 -44.02 -8.05
C HIS A 740 28.16 -44.84 -6.79
N SER A 741 29.44 -44.97 -6.41
CA SER A 741 29.86 -45.76 -5.23
C SER A 741 29.55 -45.09 -3.89
N GLU A 742 29.50 -43.75 -3.87
CA GLU A 742 29.08 -42.95 -2.71
C GLU A 742 27.68 -42.36 -2.92
N PRO A 743 26.91 -42.04 -1.86
CA PRO A 743 25.56 -41.51 -1.99
C PRO A 743 25.51 -40.16 -2.74
N LEU A 744 24.51 -40.00 -3.60
CA LEU A 744 24.19 -38.72 -4.24
C LEU A 744 23.46 -37.84 -3.22
N THR A 745 23.92 -36.62 -3.01
CA THR A 745 23.33 -35.67 -2.05
C THR A 745 22.34 -34.73 -2.74
N VAL A 746 21.18 -34.50 -2.13
CA VAL A 746 20.15 -33.56 -2.60
C VAL A 746 20.67 -32.12 -2.37
N THR A 747 20.94 -31.41 -3.47
CA THR A 747 21.37 -29.99 -3.43
C THR A 747 20.22 -29.02 -3.63
N ASP A 748 19.18 -29.45 -4.36
CA ASP A 748 17.89 -28.77 -4.48
C ASP A 748 16.79 -29.84 -4.53
N GLY A 749 15.57 -29.54 -4.07
CA GLY A 749 14.58 -30.56 -3.79
C GLY A 749 13.25 -30.04 -3.25
N GLU A 750 12.17 -30.31 -4.00
CA GLU A 750 10.79 -30.05 -3.59
C GLU A 750 9.93 -31.32 -3.63
N LEU A 751 8.94 -31.37 -2.74
CA LEU A 751 7.77 -32.23 -2.79
C LEU A 751 6.51 -31.36 -2.89
N LEU A 752 5.70 -31.58 -3.93
CA LEU A 752 4.38 -30.97 -4.10
C LEU A 752 3.28 -31.94 -3.68
N VAL A 753 2.47 -31.55 -2.69
CA VAL A 753 1.34 -32.34 -2.17
C VAL A 753 0.06 -32.05 -2.95
N ARG A 754 -0.59 -33.11 -3.45
CA ARG A 754 -1.79 -33.09 -4.30
C ARG A 754 -1.69 -32.01 -5.40
N PRO A 755 -0.69 -32.12 -6.29
CA PRO A 755 -0.45 -31.13 -7.34
C PRO A 755 -1.64 -31.11 -8.33
N GLN A 756 -1.89 -29.95 -8.95
CA GLN A 756 -3.09 -29.70 -9.79
C GLN A 756 -4.41 -30.04 -9.07
N GLN A 757 -4.44 -29.98 -7.73
CA GLN A 757 -5.57 -30.45 -6.91
C GLN A 757 -5.96 -31.92 -7.20
N GLY A 758 -5.00 -32.77 -7.52
CA GLY A 758 -5.23 -34.17 -7.86
C GLY A 758 -5.99 -34.38 -9.17
N VAL A 759 -6.03 -33.40 -10.07
CA VAL A 759 -6.54 -33.58 -11.43
C VAL A 759 -5.51 -34.38 -12.26
N PRO A 760 -5.90 -35.47 -12.94
CA PRO A 760 -4.99 -36.24 -13.79
C PRO A 760 -4.41 -35.42 -14.95
N TRP A 761 -3.15 -35.67 -15.28
CA TRP A 761 -2.39 -35.02 -16.37
C TRP A 761 -2.88 -35.34 -17.78
N ARG A 762 -3.77 -36.33 -17.93
CA ARG A 762 -4.33 -36.75 -19.22
C ARG A 762 -5.83 -36.99 -19.07
N THR A 763 -6.61 -36.44 -19.98
CA THR A 763 -8.05 -36.71 -20.10
C THR A 763 -8.26 -38.22 -20.32
N GLY A 764 -9.00 -38.88 -19.42
CA GLY A 764 -9.18 -40.33 -19.42
C GLY A 764 -8.13 -41.15 -18.63
N GLY A 765 -7.20 -40.51 -17.92
CA GLY A 765 -6.28 -41.20 -17.01
C GLY A 765 -6.93 -41.59 -15.68
N LEU A 766 -6.90 -42.87 -15.31
CA LEU A 766 -7.37 -43.39 -14.02
C LEU A 766 -6.39 -43.16 -12.84
N GLU A 767 -5.32 -42.39 -13.07
CA GLU A 767 -4.27 -42.09 -12.10
C GLU A 767 -4.36 -40.64 -11.63
N HIS A 768 -4.52 -40.45 -10.32
CA HIS A 768 -4.57 -39.14 -9.68
C HIS A 768 -3.26 -38.87 -8.94
N PRO A 769 -2.54 -37.77 -9.21
CA PRO A 769 -1.29 -37.48 -8.51
C PRO A 769 -1.56 -37.11 -7.04
N LEU A 770 -1.00 -37.90 -6.11
CA LEU A 770 -1.02 -37.61 -4.68
C LEU A 770 0.16 -36.72 -4.28
N MET A 771 1.34 -37.00 -4.83
CA MET A 771 2.60 -36.34 -4.49
C MET A 771 3.54 -36.34 -5.70
N ARG A 772 4.30 -35.26 -5.88
CA ARG A 772 5.42 -35.22 -6.83
C ARG A 772 6.68 -34.70 -6.15
N TYR A 773 7.76 -35.47 -6.23
CA TYR A 773 9.11 -35.10 -5.82
C TYR A 773 9.88 -34.61 -7.06
N ARG A 774 10.70 -33.57 -6.89
CA ARG A 774 11.64 -33.08 -7.92
C ARG A 774 12.92 -32.70 -7.21
N LEU A 775 13.98 -33.47 -7.43
CA LEU A 775 15.25 -33.33 -6.73
C LEU A 775 16.37 -33.08 -7.74
N THR A 776 17.23 -32.10 -7.44
CA THR A 776 18.55 -31.96 -8.05
C THR A 776 19.57 -32.58 -7.11
N LEU A 777 20.25 -33.61 -7.60
CA LEU A 777 21.20 -34.45 -6.88
C LEU A 777 22.62 -34.16 -7.37
N ARG A 778 23.61 -34.35 -6.50
CA ARG A 778 25.03 -34.25 -6.84
C ARG A 778 25.81 -35.45 -6.32
N ASP A 779 26.66 -36.05 -7.17
CA ASP A 779 27.60 -37.10 -6.76
C ASP A 779 28.94 -36.52 -6.27
N ALA A 780 29.83 -37.38 -5.73
CA ALA A 780 31.12 -36.95 -5.18
C ALA A 780 32.10 -36.44 -6.26
N ASP A 781 32.00 -36.96 -7.48
CA ASP A 781 32.65 -36.43 -8.68
C ASP A 781 32.12 -35.02 -9.07
N GLY A 782 31.12 -34.51 -8.35
CA GLY A 782 30.57 -33.16 -8.49
C GLY A 782 29.57 -33.00 -9.63
N ARG A 783 29.15 -34.08 -10.31
CA ARG A 783 28.21 -34.07 -11.44
C ARG A 783 26.77 -33.93 -10.95
N THR A 784 25.93 -33.27 -11.75
CA THR A 784 24.53 -33.00 -11.42
C THR A 784 23.59 -34.02 -12.09
N TRP A 785 22.64 -34.50 -11.30
CA TRP A 785 21.59 -35.43 -11.68
C TRP A 785 20.22 -34.83 -11.34
N TRP A 786 19.18 -35.20 -12.07
CA TRP A 786 17.80 -34.89 -11.74
C TRP A 786 17.06 -36.18 -11.37
N LEU A 787 16.17 -36.10 -10.38
CA LEU A 787 15.25 -37.17 -10.01
C LEU A 787 13.83 -36.60 -9.96
N HIS A 788 12.92 -37.24 -10.69
CA HIS A 788 11.48 -37.01 -10.63
C HIS A 788 10.82 -38.21 -9.95
N GLY A 789 9.91 -37.96 -9.02
CA GLY A 789 9.17 -39.02 -8.33
C GLY A 789 7.69 -38.73 -8.24
N GLU A 790 6.83 -39.73 -8.42
CA GLU A 790 5.38 -39.58 -8.31
C GLU A 790 4.75 -40.69 -7.44
N LYS A 791 3.87 -40.28 -6.51
CA LYS A 791 2.94 -41.19 -5.82
C LYS A 791 1.53 -40.94 -6.38
N THR A 792 0.82 -41.98 -6.81
CA THR A 792 -0.44 -41.87 -7.56
C THR A 792 -1.54 -42.77 -6.99
N ALA A 793 -2.75 -42.22 -6.85
CA ALA A 793 -3.95 -42.96 -6.47
C ALA A 793 -4.71 -43.51 -7.69
N ARG A 794 -5.25 -44.72 -7.55
CA ARG A 794 -6.13 -45.40 -8.53
C ARG A 794 -7.32 -46.02 -7.78
N ALA A 795 -8.49 -46.11 -8.43
CA ALA A 795 -9.70 -46.73 -7.87
C ALA A 795 -9.57 -48.27 -7.73
N ARG A 796 -8.80 -48.72 -6.73
CA ARG A 796 -8.50 -50.14 -6.44
C ARG A 796 -8.40 -50.37 -4.92
N ARG A 797 -8.45 -51.64 -4.50
CA ARG A 797 -8.45 -52.06 -3.08
C ARG A 797 -7.06 -52.04 -2.41
N ASP A 798 -6.00 -51.73 -3.15
CA ASP A 798 -4.59 -51.75 -2.73
C ASP A 798 -4.06 -50.37 -2.28
N LEU A 799 -4.95 -49.47 -1.82
CA LEU A 799 -4.63 -48.09 -1.46
C LEU A 799 -3.43 -47.94 -0.50
N TRP A 800 -3.26 -48.85 0.47
CA TRP A 800 -2.12 -48.82 1.40
C TRP A 800 -0.77 -49.10 0.73
N ARG A 801 -0.75 -49.82 -0.41
CA ARG A 801 0.45 -49.90 -1.27
C ARG A 801 0.62 -48.60 -2.06
N GLN A 802 -0.45 -48.08 -2.66
CA GLN A 802 -0.41 -46.86 -3.50
C GLN A 802 0.14 -45.63 -2.75
N VAL A 803 -0.12 -45.51 -1.44
CA VAL A 803 0.38 -44.40 -0.60
C VAL A 803 1.85 -44.59 -0.19
N ARG A 804 2.34 -45.83 -0.12
CA ARG A 804 3.72 -46.16 0.28
C ARG A 804 4.71 -46.24 -0.89
N ALA A 805 4.23 -46.47 -2.11
CA ALA A 805 5.04 -46.61 -3.31
C ALA A 805 5.31 -45.24 -3.97
N LEU A 806 6.58 -44.99 -4.29
CA LEU A 806 7.06 -43.86 -5.06
C LEU A 806 7.66 -44.38 -6.38
N ARG A 807 7.01 -44.08 -7.50
CA ARG A 807 7.62 -44.33 -8.81
C ARG A 807 8.69 -43.27 -9.05
N LEU A 808 9.90 -43.68 -9.43
CA LEU A 808 11.03 -42.80 -9.70
C LEU A 808 11.50 -42.88 -11.15
N GLU A 809 12.01 -41.75 -11.64
CA GLU A 809 12.82 -41.60 -12.86
C GLU A 809 14.02 -40.70 -12.52
N ILE A 810 15.24 -41.14 -12.84
CA ILE A 810 16.50 -40.41 -12.57
C ILE A 810 17.39 -40.37 -13.80
N GLY A 811 17.99 -39.21 -14.10
CA GLY A 811 18.89 -38.99 -15.23
C GLY A 811 19.93 -37.90 -14.94
N ARG A 812 20.88 -37.69 -15.85
CA ARG A 812 21.84 -36.57 -15.74
C ARG A 812 21.21 -35.27 -16.26
N THR A 813 21.67 -34.13 -15.75
CA THR A 813 21.18 -32.82 -16.21
C THR A 813 21.39 -32.63 -17.71
N GLY A 814 20.29 -32.58 -18.48
CA GLY A 814 20.30 -32.48 -19.95
C GLY A 814 20.10 -33.81 -20.69
N GLU A 815 20.16 -34.95 -19.98
CA GLU A 815 19.93 -36.29 -20.51
C GLU A 815 18.52 -36.82 -20.14
N PRO A 816 17.96 -37.78 -20.91
CA PRO A 816 16.74 -38.50 -20.53
C PRO A 816 16.94 -39.36 -19.27
N ALA A 817 15.88 -39.99 -18.78
CA ALA A 817 15.97 -40.92 -17.65
C ALA A 817 16.98 -42.04 -17.95
N ALA A 818 18.02 -42.15 -17.12
CA ALA A 818 18.97 -43.24 -17.15
C ALA A 818 18.40 -44.48 -16.45
N LEU A 819 17.57 -44.29 -15.41
CA LEU A 819 16.89 -45.36 -14.68
C LEU A 819 15.44 -44.96 -14.31
N THR A 820 14.57 -45.96 -14.19
CA THR A 820 13.20 -45.86 -13.70
C THR A 820 12.87 -47.03 -12.76
N GLY A 821 11.91 -46.88 -11.84
CA GLY A 821 11.48 -47.98 -10.97
C GLY A 821 10.48 -47.58 -9.89
N GLU A 822 10.33 -48.45 -8.87
CA GLU A 822 9.43 -48.27 -7.72
C GLU A 822 10.25 -48.46 -6.44
N ILE A 823 10.34 -47.42 -5.61
CA ILE A 823 10.83 -47.53 -4.22
C ILE A 823 9.67 -47.34 -3.25
N VAL A 824 9.76 -47.95 -2.07
CA VAL A 824 8.64 -48.07 -1.13
C VAL A 824 9.12 -47.75 0.27
N VAL A 825 8.35 -46.95 1.03
CA VAL A 825 8.58 -46.76 2.47
C VAL A 825 8.36 -48.11 3.18
N PRO A 826 9.32 -48.67 3.94
CA PRO A 826 9.15 -49.94 4.64
C PRO A 826 7.90 -49.99 5.55
N ALA A 827 7.33 -51.18 5.74
CA ALA A 827 6.04 -51.34 6.40
C ALA A 827 6.10 -51.09 7.92
N ASP A 828 7.25 -51.43 8.48
CA ASP A 828 7.68 -51.35 9.87
C ASP A 828 8.20 -49.94 10.22
N THR A 829 8.83 -49.22 9.28
CA THR A 829 9.26 -47.83 9.52
C THR A 829 8.16 -46.81 9.30
N TYR A 830 7.14 -47.07 8.47
CA TYR A 830 6.12 -46.09 8.05
C TYR A 830 5.52 -45.25 9.20
N LEU A 831 5.08 -45.88 10.30
CA LEU A 831 4.54 -45.14 11.45
C LEU A 831 5.63 -44.37 12.22
N ARG A 832 6.79 -45.00 12.40
CA ARG A 832 7.93 -44.42 13.10
C ARG A 832 8.47 -43.18 12.38
N ASP A 833 8.54 -43.21 11.06
CA ASP A 833 9.12 -42.16 10.23
C ASP A 833 8.12 -41.01 10.00
N GLN A 834 6.84 -41.32 9.74
CA GLN A 834 5.82 -40.33 9.32
C GLN A 834 4.94 -39.79 10.48
N VAL A 835 4.93 -40.44 11.66
CA VAL A 835 4.08 -40.05 12.79
C VAL A 835 4.91 -39.76 14.05
N ASP A 836 5.76 -40.70 14.48
CA ASP A 836 6.54 -40.53 15.71
C ASP A 836 7.80 -39.68 15.50
N GLY A 837 8.44 -39.78 14.33
CA GLY A 837 9.60 -38.99 13.90
C GLY A 837 9.28 -37.55 13.50
N LEU A 838 8.13 -37.03 13.93
CA LEU A 838 7.66 -35.69 13.60
C LEU A 838 8.28 -34.65 14.56
N HIS A 839 9.39 -34.08 14.13
CA HIS A 839 10.07 -32.99 14.83
C HIS A 839 9.43 -31.63 14.52
N VAL A 840 9.47 -30.75 15.50
CA VAL A 840 8.99 -29.37 15.44
C VAL A 840 10.04 -28.51 16.13
N ASP A 841 10.21 -27.26 15.71
CA ASP A 841 11.18 -26.31 16.28
C ASP A 841 11.17 -26.35 17.83
N PRO A 842 12.29 -26.77 18.47
CA PRO A 842 12.36 -26.95 19.92
C PRO A 842 12.27 -25.63 20.69
N ASN A 843 12.47 -24.48 20.03
CA ASN A 843 12.32 -23.16 20.65
C ASN A 843 10.84 -22.79 20.90
N LEU A 844 9.89 -23.50 20.27
CA LEU A 844 8.46 -23.28 20.48
C LEU A 844 7.99 -23.92 21.79
N PRO A 845 7.10 -23.27 22.57
CA PRO A 845 6.48 -23.87 23.74
C PRO A 845 5.76 -25.19 23.42
N GLU A 846 5.76 -26.17 24.33
CA GLU A 846 5.17 -27.50 24.09
C GLU A 846 3.73 -27.49 23.55
N ARG A 847 2.93 -26.49 23.96
CA ARG A 847 1.54 -26.32 23.50
C ARG A 847 1.49 -25.95 22.02
N GLN A 848 2.43 -25.11 21.55
CA GLN A 848 2.58 -24.79 20.14
C GLN A 848 3.17 -25.98 19.36
N GLN A 849 4.15 -26.69 19.91
CA GLN A 849 4.67 -27.92 19.28
C GLN A 849 3.58 -28.97 19.07
N ARG A 850 2.73 -29.22 20.09
CA ARG A 850 1.58 -30.11 19.99
C ARG A 850 0.57 -29.64 18.94
N LEU A 851 0.25 -28.34 18.92
CA LEU A 851 -0.64 -27.75 17.93
C LEU A 851 -0.11 -27.90 16.50
N ALA A 852 1.19 -27.64 16.27
CA ALA A 852 1.85 -27.80 14.97
C ALA A 852 1.74 -29.24 14.45
N ARG A 853 2.04 -30.25 15.29
CA ARG A 853 1.86 -31.67 14.95
C ARG A 853 0.41 -31.99 14.58
N SER A 854 -0.56 -31.50 15.36
CA SER A 854 -2.00 -31.72 15.08
C SER A 854 -2.46 -31.06 13.77
N ILE A 855 -2.02 -29.83 13.49
CA ILE A 855 -2.33 -29.11 12.24
C ILE A 855 -1.74 -29.84 11.04
N TRP A 856 -0.47 -30.26 11.11
CA TRP A 856 0.18 -31.05 10.05
C TRP A 856 -0.59 -32.34 9.74
N LEU A 857 -0.82 -33.18 10.76
CA LEU A 857 -1.49 -34.46 10.58
C LEU A 857 -2.92 -34.30 10.03
N ALA A 858 -3.66 -33.28 10.48
CA ALA A 858 -4.98 -32.96 9.96
C ALA A 858 -4.97 -32.47 8.50
N TRP A 859 -4.06 -31.55 8.16
CA TRP A 859 -3.93 -30.99 6.81
C TRP A 859 -3.47 -32.04 5.80
N PHE A 860 -2.39 -32.77 6.12
CA PHE A 860 -1.80 -33.80 5.28
C PHE A 860 -2.78 -34.96 5.07
N GLY A 861 -3.41 -35.45 6.15
CA GLY A 861 -4.48 -36.45 6.08
C GLY A 861 -5.67 -36.00 5.22
N ALA A 862 -6.04 -34.71 5.28
CA ALA A 862 -7.13 -34.17 4.47
C ALA A 862 -6.80 -34.02 2.98
N GLU A 863 -5.60 -33.55 2.60
CA GLU A 863 -5.21 -33.46 1.18
C GLU A 863 -4.94 -34.86 0.57
N VAL A 864 -4.20 -35.73 1.25
CA VAL A 864 -3.91 -37.10 0.79
C VAL A 864 -5.20 -37.92 0.76
N GLY A 865 -6.05 -37.83 1.78
CA GLY A 865 -7.35 -38.50 1.82
C GLY A 865 -8.29 -38.04 0.70
N ARG A 866 -8.35 -36.73 0.40
CA ARG A 866 -9.09 -36.22 -0.76
C ARG A 866 -8.50 -36.74 -2.08
N GLY A 867 -7.18 -36.74 -2.23
CA GLY A 867 -6.51 -37.29 -3.42
C GLY A 867 -6.77 -38.80 -3.63
N ALA A 868 -6.85 -39.57 -2.54
CA ALA A 868 -7.12 -41.01 -2.57
C ALA A 868 -8.58 -41.36 -2.91
N LEU A 869 -9.54 -40.57 -2.42
CA LEU A 869 -10.97 -40.78 -2.65
C LEU A 869 -11.44 -40.24 -4.01
N GLN A 870 -10.77 -39.21 -4.55
CA GLN A 870 -11.10 -38.56 -5.82
C GLN A 870 -11.18 -39.53 -7.04
N PRO A 871 -10.27 -40.52 -7.23
CA PRO A 871 -10.45 -41.56 -8.25
C PRO A 871 -11.72 -42.39 -8.09
N VAL A 872 -12.07 -42.76 -6.85
CA VAL A 872 -13.26 -43.60 -6.56
C VAL A 872 -14.55 -42.83 -6.83
N LEU A 873 -14.59 -41.54 -6.45
CA LEU A 873 -15.72 -40.66 -6.72
C LEU A 873 -15.91 -40.41 -8.22
N ARG A 874 -14.83 -40.25 -9.00
CA ARG A 874 -14.92 -40.15 -10.47
C ARG A 874 -15.38 -41.44 -11.11
N ALA A 875 -14.79 -42.59 -10.75
CA ALA A 875 -15.23 -43.88 -11.28
C ALA A 875 -16.72 -44.17 -10.95
N ALA A 876 -17.20 -43.74 -9.78
CA ALA A 876 -18.61 -43.82 -9.43
C ALA A 876 -19.50 -42.90 -10.29
N ALA A 877 -19.07 -41.65 -10.55
CA ALA A 877 -19.78 -40.73 -11.44
C ALA A 877 -19.82 -41.25 -12.90
N GLU A 878 -18.69 -41.70 -13.44
CA GLU A 878 -18.60 -42.31 -14.76
C GLU A 878 -19.49 -43.56 -14.88
N LEU A 879 -19.55 -44.42 -13.84
CA LEU A 879 -20.47 -45.56 -13.80
C LEU A 879 -21.95 -45.15 -13.71
N LEU A 880 -22.28 -44.02 -13.09
CA LEU A 880 -23.64 -43.49 -13.02
C LEU A 880 -24.09 -42.89 -14.36
N ASP A 881 -23.21 -42.14 -15.04
CA ASP A 881 -23.52 -41.58 -16.35
C ASP A 881 -23.50 -42.64 -17.46
N LEU A 882 -22.63 -43.65 -17.39
CA LEU A 882 -22.71 -44.86 -18.23
C LEU A 882 -24.02 -45.63 -18.00
N ARG A 883 -24.52 -45.71 -16.76
CA ARG A 883 -25.84 -46.28 -16.46
C ARG A 883 -26.99 -45.43 -17.04
N ARG A 884 -26.93 -44.10 -16.92
CA ARG A 884 -27.90 -43.17 -17.58
C ARG A 884 -27.90 -43.35 -19.10
N GLY A 885 -26.73 -43.54 -19.72
CA GLY A 885 -26.59 -43.84 -21.15
C GLY A 885 -27.09 -45.24 -21.56
N ALA A 886 -26.99 -46.24 -20.66
CA ALA A 886 -27.49 -47.58 -20.91
C ALA A 886 -29.03 -47.66 -20.82
N THR A 887 -29.64 -47.12 -19.76
CA THR A 887 -31.11 -47.12 -19.60
C THR A 887 -31.79 -46.31 -20.69
N GLY A 888 -31.17 -45.24 -21.19
CA GLY A 888 -31.64 -44.49 -22.36
C GLY A 888 -31.68 -45.28 -23.68
N LYS A 889 -30.99 -46.42 -23.78
CA LYS A 889 -31.03 -47.34 -24.94
C LYS A 889 -31.95 -48.55 -24.74
N GLU A 890 -32.17 -48.99 -23.50
CA GLU A 890 -33.13 -50.07 -23.20
C GLU A 890 -34.58 -49.55 -23.16
N LEU A 891 -34.79 -48.25 -22.95
CA LEU A 891 -36.11 -47.60 -23.12
C LEU A 891 -36.45 -47.23 -24.58
N SER A 892 -35.69 -47.75 -25.56
CA SER A 892 -35.90 -47.48 -26.99
C SER A 892 -35.93 -48.76 -27.86
N ARG A 893 -36.51 -49.85 -27.33
CA ARG A 893 -36.75 -51.12 -28.02
C ARG A 893 -38.08 -51.74 -27.62
#